data_AF-A0AAV6PD34-F1
#
_entry.id   AF-A0AAV6PD34-F1
#
_cell.length_a   1.000
_cell.length_b   1.000
_cell.length_c   1.000
_cell.angle_alpha   90.00
_cell.angle_beta   90.00
_cell.angle_gamma   90.00
#
_symmetry.space_group_name_H-M   'P 1'
#
loop_
_entity.id
_entity.type
_entity.pdbx_description
1 polymer ?
#
loop_
_entity_poly.entity_id
_entity_poly.type
_entity_poly.pdbx_seq_one_letter_code
_entity_poly.pdbx_strand_id
1 'polypeptide(L)'
;MSTCPDMSVIKKRLHRDQFAVSVDEQTSRCPLCQDVLKDPVSTSCGHQFCRHCISSYWDQSGPPGDSCCPQCGQRPRPGPDVLLQKVLDEHKISLRSRFEHVTEGTEGTGSRTLLNRIFTELYITEGQSEEVNTQHEVMQLETTSKKKMVQDTSIKCCDIFKALPDQQGSIRVVLTNGVAGVGKTFSVQKFTLDWAEGLENQDMNLLIVLSFRELNLIRDQQHSLLTLLHVFYPTLEKVRAEELAVCKPLFIFDGLDESRLSLDFSSRTLVSDVTHRSSVNMLLTNLIQGNLLPSALIWITSRPAAANQIPPTCVARVTEVRGFTDDQKDEYFRKRSRTADLSSRIISHIKTSRSLHIMCQVPVFCWISATVLEHMLTTEQRGELPKTLTDLYSHFLLVQTKRKKNKYDKGRETSPQELMKADSDFLLKLGRLAFEHLQKGDIMFYQEDLERCGLSVTEASVYSGVCTEIFRRESVIFQKSVYCFVHLSVQEFLAAVYMFHCFTNRKTEVLQDFFRQEDKDMKTEVRENFLRKPHCIDKLSSFFETVAESDLSLDVFLNAAMEKSLQSENGHLDLFVRFLHGLCLGTNQRLLGGLLGQTQNSPEIIQRVMENLKKMNTENISPDRSINIFHCLTEMNDQSVHQEIQEFMKSKNRGQRLSVIHCSALAYMLQMSEEVLDELDQSKYRTSDQGKQRLIPAVRNCRKAELRGCSLTEISCSSLVSALKSNSSHLRDLDLSKNKLQDSGVKLLCSGLSPHCRLETLRLSDCRLTEISCSSLVSALKSNPSHLRKLNLRWNQLQDSGVKLLCSGLESPHCRLETLG
;
A
#
# COMPACT_ATOMS: atom_id res chain seq x y z
N MET A 1 -47.38 3.04 27.69
CA MET A 1 -48.16 1.86 28.08
C MET A 1 -47.79 0.74 27.13
N SER A 2 -47.21 -0.41 27.48
CA SER A 2 -46.68 -0.99 28.72
C SER A 2 -45.91 -2.24 28.23
N THR A 3 -44.57 -2.22 28.19
CA THR A 3 -43.65 -2.97 29.07
C THR A 3 -43.76 -4.50 29.06
N CYS A 4 -42.68 -5.15 28.58
CA CYS A 4 -42.32 -6.54 28.82
C CYS A 4 -42.26 -6.89 30.31
N PRO A 5 -42.48 -8.16 30.71
CA PRO A 5 -42.09 -8.65 32.02
C PRO A 5 -40.74 -9.38 32.00
N ASP A 6 -40.10 -9.25 33.15
CA ASP A 6 -38.70 -9.47 33.49
C ASP A 6 -38.47 -10.84 34.14
N MET A 7 -37.21 -11.27 34.09
CA MET A 7 -36.64 -12.40 34.81
C MET A 7 -36.72 -12.21 36.33
N SER A 8 -37.53 -13.02 37.01
CA SER A 8 -37.25 -13.58 38.33
C SER A 8 -38.40 -14.48 38.76
N VAL A 9 -38.14 -15.40 39.71
CA VAL A 9 -39.02 -16.48 40.18
C VAL A 9 -39.01 -17.66 39.18
N ILE A 10 -38.35 -18.79 39.41
CA ILE A 10 -38.58 -19.74 40.49
C ILE A 10 -37.27 -20.53 40.77
N LYS A 11 -36.59 -20.22 41.87
CA LYS A 11 -35.70 -21.14 42.60
C LYS A 11 -36.47 -21.60 43.84
N LYS A 12 -36.85 -22.88 43.93
CA LYS A 12 -36.86 -23.73 45.15
C LYS A 12 -37.68 -25.02 44.96
N ARG A 13 -37.07 -26.14 45.39
CA ARG A 13 -37.63 -27.48 45.74
C ARG A 13 -38.08 -28.33 44.55
N LEU A 14 -37.38 -29.38 44.08
CA LEU A 14 -36.77 -30.55 44.75
C LEU A 14 -37.73 -31.28 45.71
N HIS A 15 -38.48 -32.26 45.20
CA HIS A 15 -38.48 -33.68 45.62
C HIS A 15 -39.60 -34.52 44.97
N ARG A 16 -39.26 -35.78 44.63
CA ARG A 16 -40.12 -36.99 44.45
C ARG A 16 -41.03 -37.03 43.21
N ASP A 17 -41.18 -38.11 42.43
CA ASP A 17 -40.84 -39.54 42.53
C ASP A 17 -40.64 -40.13 41.11
N GLN A 18 -39.53 -40.85 40.87
CA GLN A 18 -39.44 -42.28 40.51
C GLN A 18 -40.37 -42.83 39.39
N PHE A 19 -39.76 -43.28 38.29
CA PHE A 19 -39.92 -44.65 37.77
C PHE A 19 -38.62 -45.10 37.08
N ALA A 20 -38.28 -46.38 37.30
CA ALA A 20 -36.95 -46.96 37.25
C ALA A 20 -36.51 -47.48 35.88
N VAL A 21 -35.21 -47.39 35.59
CA VAL A 21 -34.47 -48.38 34.79
C VAL A 21 -33.18 -48.68 35.56
N SER A 22 -33.03 -49.94 35.95
CA SER A 22 -31.92 -50.53 36.68
C SER A 22 -30.63 -50.54 35.87
N VAL A 23 -29.53 -50.02 36.43
CA VAL A 23 -28.16 -50.30 35.97
C VAL A 23 -27.37 -50.75 37.19
N ASP A 24 -26.86 -51.98 37.13
CA ASP A 24 -25.91 -52.54 38.11
C ASP A 24 -24.68 -51.61 38.24
N GLU A 25 -24.46 -51.04 39.42
CA GLU A 25 -23.15 -50.50 39.79
C GLU A 25 -22.19 -51.67 40.05
N GLN A 26 -21.55 -52.17 38.99
CA GLN A 26 -20.26 -52.85 39.17
C GLN A 26 -19.25 -51.80 39.64
N THR A 27 -19.05 -51.73 40.95
CA THR A 27 -17.97 -50.94 41.57
C THR A 27 -16.63 -51.43 41.01
N SER A 28 -16.06 -50.68 40.07
CA SER A 28 -14.75 -50.99 39.49
C SER A 28 -13.68 -50.88 40.58
N ARG A 29 -13.11 -52.03 40.94
CA ARG A 29 -12.03 -52.15 41.92
C ARG A 29 -10.69 -51.99 41.22
N CYS A 30 -9.76 -51.29 41.86
CA CYS A 30 -8.40 -51.14 41.38
C CYS A 30 -7.72 -52.52 41.35
N PRO A 31 -7.17 -52.99 40.22
CA PRO A 31 -6.51 -54.29 40.13
C PRO A 31 -5.27 -54.43 41.03
N LEU A 32 -4.64 -53.31 41.41
CA LEU A 32 -3.41 -53.29 42.21
C LEU A 32 -3.67 -53.31 43.72
N CYS A 33 -4.68 -52.60 44.22
CA CYS A 33 -5.01 -52.55 45.65
C CYS A 33 -6.30 -53.25 46.02
N GLN A 34 -7.07 -53.75 45.04
CA GLN A 34 -8.35 -54.45 45.17
C GLN A 34 -9.48 -53.67 45.88
N ASP A 35 -9.22 -52.41 46.23
CA ASP A 35 -10.20 -51.46 46.77
C ASP A 35 -10.94 -50.69 45.66
N VAL A 36 -12.03 -50.02 46.03
CA VAL A 36 -12.74 -49.06 45.16
C VAL A 36 -11.77 -48.00 44.65
N LEU A 37 -11.84 -47.69 43.35
CA LEU A 37 -10.97 -46.72 42.70
C LEU A 37 -10.99 -45.35 43.40
N LYS A 38 -9.86 -44.95 43.99
CA LYS A 38 -9.61 -43.61 44.54
C LYS A 38 -8.73 -42.84 43.56
N ASP A 39 -9.25 -41.73 43.03
CA ASP A 39 -8.61 -40.92 41.99
C ASP A 39 -8.22 -41.76 40.76
N PRO A 40 -9.22 -42.21 39.96
CA PRO A 40 -9.02 -43.17 38.88
C PRO A 40 -8.20 -42.58 37.72
N VAL A 41 -7.11 -43.25 37.37
CA VAL A 41 -6.30 -42.97 36.19
C VAL A 41 -6.53 -44.07 35.17
N SER A 42 -6.93 -43.68 33.96
CA SER A 42 -7.11 -44.61 32.83
C SER A 42 -5.81 -44.70 32.03
N THR A 43 -5.31 -45.91 31.79
CA THR A 43 -4.19 -46.14 30.87
C THR A 43 -4.66 -46.05 29.42
N SER A 44 -3.74 -45.87 28.46
CA SER A 44 -4.06 -45.79 27.02
C SER A 44 -4.68 -47.06 26.42
N CYS A 45 -4.63 -48.19 27.14
CA CYS A 45 -5.34 -49.42 26.81
C CYS A 45 -6.73 -49.55 27.49
N GLY A 46 -7.20 -48.51 28.18
CA GLY A 46 -8.56 -48.43 28.76
C GLY A 46 -8.73 -49.01 30.17
N HIS A 47 -7.66 -49.49 30.81
CA HIS A 47 -7.71 -50.03 32.18
C HIS A 47 -7.58 -48.92 33.23
N GLN A 48 -8.32 -49.02 34.34
CA GLN A 48 -8.35 -48.01 35.39
C GLN A 48 -7.68 -48.47 36.68
N PHE A 49 -6.92 -47.58 37.30
CA PHE A 49 -6.19 -47.82 38.55
C PHE A 49 -6.29 -46.60 39.47
N CYS A 50 -6.13 -46.78 40.78
CA CYS A 50 -5.92 -45.65 41.68
C CYS A 50 -4.61 -44.94 41.32
N ARG A 51 -4.62 -43.60 41.27
CA ARG A 51 -3.43 -42.79 40.92
C ARG A 51 -2.18 -43.19 41.70
N HIS A 52 -2.31 -43.35 43.01
CA HIS A 52 -1.17 -43.71 43.87
C HIS A 52 -0.63 -45.12 43.58
N CYS A 53 -1.51 -46.07 43.25
CA CYS A 53 -1.11 -47.44 42.95
C CYS A 53 -0.35 -47.54 41.63
N ILE A 54 -0.81 -46.84 40.58
CA ILE A 54 -0.15 -46.90 39.27
C ILE A 54 1.16 -46.10 39.23
N SER A 55 1.23 -44.95 39.92
CA SER A 55 2.49 -44.22 40.08
C SER A 55 3.54 -45.04 40.83
N SER A 56 3.18 -45.67 41.95
CA SER A 56 4.10 -46.54 42.71
C SER A 56 4.59 -47.74 41.89
N TYR A 57 3.70 -48.35 41.07
CA TYR A 57 4.09 -49.43 40.17
C TYR A 57 5.08 -48.97 39.09
N TRP A 58 4.84 -47.82 38.47
CA TRP A 58 5.73 -47.27 37.44
C TRP A 58 7.07 -46.79 38.01
N ASP A 59 7.10 -46.26 39.23
CA ASP A 59 8.33 -45.83 39.91
C ASP A 59 9.27 -47.01 40.25
N GLN A 60 8.72 -48.22 40.40
CA GLN A 60 9.49 -49.45 40.65
C GLN A 60 9.97 -50.15 39.37
N SER A 61 9.48 -49.73 38.19
CA SER A 61 9.63 -50.48 36.92
C SER A 61 10.83 -50.07 36.04
N GLY A 62 11.74 -49.22 36.50
CA GLY A 62 12.88 -48.72 35.71
C GLY A 62 12.62 -47.37 35.02
N PRO A 63 13.52 -46.88 34.14
CA PRO A 63 13.52 -45.49 33.67
C PRO A 63 12.24 -45.08 32.92
N PRO A 64 11.86 -43.79 32.93
CA PRO A 64 10.55 -43.34 32.49
C PRO A 64 10.42 -43.46 30.96
N GLY A 65 9.68 -44.49 30.53
CA GLY A 65 9.44 -44.78 29.11
C GLY A 65 9.05 -46.24 28.80
N ASP A 66 9.35 -47.19 29.69
CA ASP A 66 9.11 -48.63 29.47
C ASP A 66 7.98 -49.23 30.34
N SER A 67 7.26 -48.41 31.10
CA SER A 67 6.23 -48.85 32.03
C SER A 67 4.99 -49.42 31.31
N CYS A 68 4.85 -50.75 31.34
CA CYS A 68 3.72 -51.47 30.75
C CYS A 68 2.47 -51.37 31.65
N CYS A 69 1.28 -51.50 31.06
CA CYS A 69 0.06 -51.62 31.86
C CYS A 69 0.12 -52.86 32.77
N PRO A 70 -0.08 -52.73 34.11
CA PRO A 70 0.02 -53.86 35.03
C PRO A 70 -1.00 -54.97 34.76
N GLN A 71 -2.13 -54.65 34.11
CA GLN A 71 -3.22 -55.59 33.87
C GLN A 71 -3.12 -56.33 32.54
N CYS A 72 -2.57 -55.72 31.49
CA CYS A 72 -2.54 -56.33 30.15
C CYS A 72 -1.17 -56.30 29.46
N GLY A 73 -0.13 -55.78 30.12
CA GLY A 73 1.25 -55.76 29.61
C GLY A 73 1.49 -54.87 28.38
N GLN A 74 0.49 -54.12 27.90
CA GLN A 74 0.65 -53.28 26.71
C GLN A 74 1.42 -52.00 27.02
N ARG A 75 2.36 -51.65 26.13
CA ARG A 75 3.08 -50.37 26.12
C ARG A 75 2.16 -49.26 25.58
N PRO A 76 2.28 -48.01 26.04
CA PRO A 76 1.50 -46.91 25.48
C PRO A 76 1.86 -46.69 24.01
N ARG A 77 0.89 -46.80 23.08
CA ARG A 77 1.00 -46.16 21.77
C ARG A 77 0.68 -44.67 21.95
N PRO A 78 1.45 -43.72 21.38
CA PRO A 78 1.08 -42.31 21.44
C PRO A 78 -0.27 -42.11 20.75
N GLY A 79 -1.22 -41.49 21.45
CA GLY A 79 -2.55 -41.20 20.91
C GLY A 79 -2.50 -40.20 19.74
N PRO A 80 -3.56 -40.12 18.92
CA PRO A 80 -3.62 -39.23 17.75
C PRO A 80 -3.35 -37.74 18.07
N ASP A 81 -3.72 -37.25 19.25
CA ASP A 81 -3.44 -35.86 19.69
C ASP A 81 -1.94 -35.57 19.88
N VAL A 82 -1.14 -36.56 20.28
CA VAL A 82 0.32 -36.36 20.48
C VAL A 82 1.04 -36.24 19.14
N LEU A 83 0.56 -36.95 18.13
CA LEU A 83 1.13 -36.89 16.78
C LEU A 83 0.80 -35.56 16.11
N LEU A 84 -0.44 -35.08 16.22
CA LEU A 84 -0.86 -33.79 15.69
C LEU A 84 -0.08 -32.64 16.34
N GLN A 85 0.05 -32.66 17.68
CA GLN A 85 0.82 -31.63 18.39
C GLN A 85 2.28 -31.61 17.92
N LYS A 86 2.91 -32.78 17.74
CA LYS A 86 4.28 -32.87 17.23
C LYS A 86 4.42 -32.29 15.82
N VAL A 87 3.45 -32.55 14.94
CA VAL A 87 3.44 -31.98 13.57
C VAL A 87 3.27 -30.47 13.61
N LEU A 88 2.40 -29.94 14.48
CA LEU A 88 2.21 -28.50 14.67
C LEU A 88 3.47 -27.83 15.24
N ASP A 89 4.18 -28.48 16.16
CA ASP A 89 5.45 -27.98 16.71
C ASP A 89 6.56 -27.97 15.64
N GLU A 90 6.66 -29.03 14.82
CA GLU A 90 7.56 -29.08 13.65
C GLU A 90 7.23 -27.96 12.65
N HIS A 91 5.94 -27.69 12.43
CA HIS A 91 5.48 -26.59 11.59
C HIS A 91 5.86 -25.22 12.16
N LYS A 92 5.69 -24.98 13.48
CA LYS A 92 6.14 -23.75 14.15
C LYS A 92 7.64 -23.53 13.98
N ILE A 93 8.46 -24.56 14.16
CA ILE A 93 9.92 -24.47 13.95
C ILE A 93 10.24 -24.11 12.50
N SER A 94 9.53 -24.71 11.54
CA SER A 94 9.69 -24.39 10.11
C SER A 94 9.35 -22.92 9.80
N LEU A 95 8.21 -22.42 10.31
CA LEU A 95 7.83 -21.01 10.14
C LEU A 95 8.83 -20.06 10.81
N ARG A 96 9.27 -20.37 12.03
CA ARG A 96 10.29 -19.57 12.73
C ARG A 96 11.56 -19.48 11.89
N SER A 97 12.09 -20.61 11.41
CA SER A 97 13.29 -20.63 10.57
C SER A 97 13.11 -19.81 9.28
N ARG A 98 11.90 -19.83 8.71
CA ARG A 98 11.55 -19.08 7.48
C ARG A 98 11.47 -17.56 7.70
N PHE A 99 11.00 -17.09 8.86
CA PHE A 99 10.69 -15.66 9.10
C PHE A 99 11.58 -14.95 10.13
N GLU A 100 12.43 -15.66 10.87
CA GLU A 100 13.35 -15.08 11.88
C GLU A 100 14.37 -14.09 11.26
N HIS A 101 14.57 -14.18 9.95
CA HIS A 101 15.72 -13.65 9.25
C HIS A 101 15.34 -12.90 7.98
N VAL A 102 15.79 -11.65 7.85
CA VAL A 102 15.51 -10.80 6.67
C VAL A 102 16.80 -10.44 5.93
N THR A 103 16.72 -10.33 4.61
CA THR A 103 17.82 -9.88 3.75
C THR A 103 17.74 -8.37 3.54
N GLU A 104 18.63 -7.59 4.16
CA GLU A 104 18.71 -6.13 3.98
C GLU A 104 19.44 -5.68 2.70
N GLY A 105 19.50 -6.52 1.66
CA GLY A 105 20.22 -6.23 0.41
C GLY A 105 21.75 -6.19 0.53
N THR A 106 22.32 -6.64 1.65
CA THR A 106 23.77 -6.81 1.83
C THR A 106 24.10 -8.25 2.24
N GLU A 107 24.26 -9.14 1.27
CA GLU A 107 24.72 -10.52 1.51
C GLU A 107 26.23 -10.61 1.82
N GLY A 108 26.77 -9.70 2.62
CA GLY A 108 28.10 -9.89 3.20
C GLY A 108 27.98 -10.93 4.31
N THR A 109 28.58 -12.10 4.13
CA THR A 109 28.79 -13.14 5.16
C THR A 109 27.56 -13.83 5.74
N GLY A 110 26.58 -14.31 4.95
CA GLY A 110 25.48 -15.14 5.50
C GLY A 110 24.70 -14.51 6.68
N SER A 111 24.90 -13.22 6.93
CA SER A 111 24.40 -12.48 8.08
C SER A 111 23.00 -12.06 7.73
N ARG A 112 22.09 -13.03 7.76
CA ARG A 112 20.67 -12.76 7.82
C ARG A 112 20.44 -11.87 9.06
N THR A 113 19.86 -10.68 8.88
CA THR A 113 19.58 -9.80 10.01
C THR A 113 18.35 -10.34 10.73
N LEU A 114 18.40 -10.48 12.05
CA LEU A 114 17.25 -10.88 12.84
C LEU A 114 16.13 -9.85 12.67
N LEU A 115 14.94 -10.30 12.28
CA LEU A 115 13.77 -9.42 12.07
C LEU A 115 13.51 -8.58 13.33
N ASN A 116 13.52 -9.21 14.50
CA ASN A 116 13.29 -8.55 15.80
C ASN A 116 14.28 -7.43 16.12
N ARG A 117 15.48 -7.43 15.54
CA ARG A 117 16.48 -6.37 15.77
C ARG A 117 16.16 -5.09 15.01
N ILE A 118 15.54 -5.20 13.84
CA ILE A 118 15.31 -4.10 12.91
C ILE A 118 13.83 -3.71 12.79
N PHE A 119 12.93 -4.57 13.29
CA PHE A 119 11.51 -4.32 13.25
C PHE A 119 11.14 -3.11 14.11
N THR A 120 10.47 -2.16 13.48
CA THR A 120 9.77 -1.04 14.11
C THR A 120 8.29 -1.25 13.85
N GLU A 121 7.47 -1.13 14.89
CA GLU A 121 6.02 -1.33 14.78
C GLU A 121 5.44 -0.33 13.77
N LEU A 122 4.51 -0.80 12.92
CA LEU A 122 3.85 0.05 11.93
C LEU A 122 2.58 0.64 12.52
N TYR A 123 2.25 1.86 12.12
CA TYR A 123 0.96 2.46 12.44
C TYR A 123 -0.14 1.90 11.54
N ILE A 124 -1.11 1.20 12.14
CA ILE A 124 -2.24 0.57 11.47
C ILE A 124 -3.54 1.15 12.03
N THR A 125 -4.46 1.52 11.15
CA THR A 125 -5.77 2.10 11.50
C THR A 125 -6.91 1.22 11.02
N GLU A 126 -8.03 1.19 11.75
CA GLU A 126 -9.28 0.60 11.24
C GLU A 126 -9.92 1.49 10.17
N GLY A 127 -10.46 0.87 9.12
CA GLY A 127 -11.05 1.54 7.97
C GLY A 127 -10.06 1.74 6.81
N GLN A 128 -10.60 2.14 5.67
CA GLN A 128 -9.84 2.55 4.48
C GLN A 128 -10.05 4.03 4.24
N SER A 129 -8.98 4.78 4.01
CA SER A 129 -9.13 6.14 3.48
C SER A 129 -9.53 6.11 2.00
N GLU A 130 -10.51 6.94 1.62
CA GLU A 130 -11.00 7.00 0.23
C GLU A 130 -9.98 7.63 -0.75
N GLU A 131 -8.85 8.14 -0.25
CA GLU A 131 -7.79 8.81 -1.03
C GLU A 131 -6.86 7.84 -1.76
N VAL A 132 -6.86 6.55 -1.42
CA VAL A 132 -5.80 5.61 -1.81
C VAL A 132 -5.98 5.03 -3.22
N ASN A 133 -7.07 5.36 -3.91
CA ASN A 133 -7.42 4.76 -5.22
C ASN A 133 -7.17 5.66 -6.44
N THR A 134 -6.77 6.93 -6.30
CA THR A 134 -6.78 7.87 -7.45
C THR A 134 -5.46 8.63 -7.69
N GLN A 135 -4.43 8.48 -6.86
CA GLN A 135 -3.18 9.25 -6.98
C GLN A 135 -1.92 8.37 -6.95
N HIS A 136 -0.80 8.88 -7.47
CA HIS A 136 0.51 8.22 -7.39
C HIS A 136 0.97 8.04 -5.93
N GLU A 137 1.70 6.96 -5.61
CA GLU A 137 2.07 6.55 -4.24
C GLU A 137 2.77 7.66 -3.44
N VAL A 138 3.62 8.45 -4.10
CA VAL A 138 4.31 9.61 -3.48
C VAL A 138 3.33 10.71 -3.03
N MET A 139 2.32 11.01 -3.86
CA MET A 139 1.29 12.01 -3.54
C MET A 139 0.35 11.52 -2.42
N GLN A 140 0.11 10.21 -2.37
CA GLN A 140 -0.68 9.59 -1.29
C GLN A 140 0.03 9.73 0.07
N LEU A 141 1.36 9.60 0.11
CA LEU A 141 2.16 9.78 1.33
C LEU A 141 2.12 11.23 1.81
N GLU A 142 2.31 12.19 0.91
CA GLU A 142 2.24 13.61 1.21
C GLU A 142 0.87 14.02 1.79
N THR A 143 -0.22 13.42 1.28
CA THR A 143 -1.57 13.68 1.79
C THR A 143 -1.82 12.97 3.14
N THR A 144 -1.32 11.74 3.31
CA THR A 144 -1.54 10.92 4.50
C THR A 144 -0.72 11.35 5.70
N SER A 145 0.48 11.91 5.50
CA SER A 145 1.38 12.37 6.58
C SER A 145 0.76 13.47 7.45
N LYS A 146 -0.31 14.11 6.99
CA LYS A 146 -0.96 15.27 7.66
C LYS A 146 -2.14 14.89 8.54
N LYS A 147 -2.54 13.62 8.55
CA LYS A 147 -3.60 13.15 9.44
C LYS A 147 -3.14 13.33 10.89
N LYS A 148 -3.54 14.42 11.54
CA LYS A 148 -3.58 14.46 13.01
C LYS A 148 -4.42 13.27 13.43
N MET A 149 -3.81 12.35 14.18
CA MET A 149 -4.32 11.05 14.64
C MET A 149 -5.61 11.10 15.49
N VAL A 150 -6.36 12.19 15.45
CA VAL A 150 -7.50 12.47 16.31
C VAL A 150 -8.74 11.69 15.85
N GLN A 151 -8.76 11.25 14.59
CA GLN A 151 -9.77 10.45 13.87
C GLN A 151 -9.88 8.94 14.15
N ASP A 152 -8.71 8.29 14.03
CA ASP A 152 -8.63 6.91 13.56
C ASP A 152 -8.34 5.97 14.73
N THR A 153 -9.16 4.92 14.85
CA THR A 153 -8.92 3.86 15.83
C THR A 153 -7.66 3.12 15.43
N SER A 154 -6.55 3.40 16.12
CA SER A 154 -5.30 2.65 16.00
C SER A 154 -5.54 1.22 16.45
N ILE A 155 -5.10 0.26 15.63
CA ILE A 155 -5.19 -1.17 15.92
C ILE A 155 -3.77 -1.75 15.90
N LYS A 156 -3.41 -2.50 16.93
CA LYS A 156 -2.17 -3.29 16.90
C LYS A 156 -2.32 -4.49 15.97
N CYS A 157 -1.24 -4.87 15.30
CA CYS A 157 -1.26 -6.00 14.36
C CYS A 157 -1.80 -7.30 15.00
N CYS A 158 -1.48 -7.56 16.27
CA CYS A 158 -1.94 -8.74 17.00
C CYS A 158 -3.41 -8.69 17.45
N ASP A 159 -4.02 -7.51 17.39
CA ASP A 159 -5.41 -7.27 17.74
C ASP A 159 -6.33 -7.20 16.51
N ILE A 160 -5.80 -7.44 15.30
CA ILE A 160 -6.54 -7.33 14.01
C ILE A 160 -7.82 -8.19 13.98
N PHE A 161 -7.85 -9.34 14.69
CA PHE A 161 -9.01 -10.21 14.80
C PHE A 161 -9.83 -10.03 16.10
N LYS A 162 -9.39 -9.16 17.02
CA LYS A 162 -10.11 -8.90 18.26
C LYS A 162 -11.20 -7.85 18.02
N ALA A 163 -12.41 -8.13 18.52
CA ALA A 163 -13.50 -7.17 18.46
C ALA A 163 -13.19 -5.96 19.37
N LEU A 164 -13.47 -4.75 18.88
CA LEU A 164 -13.43 -3.55 19.72
C LEU A 164 -14.62 -3.58 20.70
N PRO A 165 -14.54 -2.88 21.85
CA PRO A 165 -15.61 -2.88 22.87
C PRO A 165 -17.01 -2.57 22.33
N ASP A 166 -17.08 -1.81 21.23
CA ASP A 166 -18.32 -1.31 20.61
C ASP A 166 -18.82 -2.18 19.43
N GLN A 167 -18.10 -3.25 19.03
CA GLN A 167 -18.46 -4.10 17.89
C GLN A 167 -19.07 -5.45 18.33
N GLN A 168 -20.33 -5.69 17.96
CA GLN A 168 -20.98 -7.01 18.06
C GLN A 168 -20.78 -7.81 16.77
N GLY A 169 -19.86 -8.78 16.76
CA GLY A 169 -19.69 -9.72 15.65
C GLY A 169 -18.33 -10.42 15.64
N SER A 170 -18.26 -11.66 15.12
CA SER A 170 -17.00 -12.38 14.92
C SER A 170 -16.29 -11.91 13.66
N ILE A 171 -15.04 -11.45 13.78
CA ILE A 171 -14.24 -11.00 12.63
C ILE A 171 -13.59 -12.22 11.98
N ARG A 172 -14.10 -12.63 10.82
CA ARG A 172 -13.56 -13.77 10.06
C ARG A 172 -12.52 -13.35 9.03
N VAL A 173 -12.84 -12.34 8.22
CA VAL A 173 -12.02 -11.89 7.10
C VAL A 173 -11.58 -10.45 7.33
N VAL A 174 -10.26 -10.23 7.35
CA VAL A 174 -9.65 -8.91 7.45
C VAL A 174 -8.92 -8.60 6.15
N LEU A 175 -9.21 -7.44 5.56
CA LEU A 175 -8.49 -6.89 4.42
C LEU A 175 -7.60 -5.72 4.87
N THR A 176 -6.29 -5.87 4.75
CA THR A 176 -5.30 -4.85 5.08
C THR A 176 -4.76 -4.18 3.83
N ASN A 177 -5.03 -2.89 3.73
CA ASN A 177 -4.65 -2.02 2.64
C ASN A 177 -3.37 -1.23 2.97
N GLY A 178 -2.64 -0.80 1.95
CA GLY A 178 -1.54 0.14 2.11
C GLY A 178 -0.73 0.33 0.84
N VAL A 179 -0.01 1.44 0.74
CA VAL A 179 0.84 1.76 -0.43
C VAL A 179 2.00 0.77 -0.57
N ALA A 180 2.69 0.74 -1.73
CA ALA A 180 3.87 -0.09 -1.88
C ALA A 180 4.96 0.30 -0.87
N GLY A 181 5.77 -0.70 -0.47
CA GLY A 181 6.87 -0.50 0.48
C GLY A 181 6.47 -0.19 1.92
N VAL A 182 5.18 0.03 2.23
CA VAL A 182 4.70 0.49 3.55
C VAL A 182 4.92 -0.52 4.68
N GLY A 183 5.24 -1.77 4.34
CA GLY A 183 5.58 -2.81 5.30
C GLY A 183 4.50 -3.88 5.53
N LYS A 184 3.48 -3.99 4.65
CA LYS A 184 2.43 -5.02 4.74
C LYS A 184 3.00 -6.44 4.93
N THR A 185 3.88 -6.87 4.02
CA THR A 185 4.58 -8.17 4.12
C THR A 185 5.45 -8.26 5.37
N PHE A 186 6.11 -7.19 5.80
CA PHE A 186 6.90 -7.17 7.04
C PHE A 186 6.02 -7.38 8.29
N SER A 187 4.80 -6.82 8.31
CA SER A 187 3.82 -7.09 9.37
C SER A 187 3.40 -8.56 9.39
N VAL A 188 3.13 -9.16 8.23
CA VAL A 188 2.82 -10.60 8.12
C VAL A 188 3.97 -11.45 8.63
N GLN A 189 5.21 -11.13 8.24
CA GLN A 189 6.40 -11.84 8.72
C GLN A 189 6.56 -11.74 10.24
N LYS A 190 6.40 -10.54 10.81
CA LYS A 190 6.52 -10.33 12.26
C LYS A 190 5.42 -11.05 13.02
N PHE A 191 4.17 -10.93 12.59
CA PHE A 191 3.03 -11.62 13.17
C PHE A 191 3.24 -13.14 13.17
N THR A 192 3.74 -13.68 12.05
CA THR A 192 4.01 -15.12 11.93
C THR A 192 5.16 -15.56 12.83
N LEU A 193 6.22 -14.76 12.95
CA LEU A 193 7.34 -15.03 13.83
C LEU A 193 6.90 -15.05 15.31
N ASP A 194 6.13 -14.05 15.75
CA ASP A 194 5.64 -13.96 17.13
C ASP A 194 4.71 -15.12 17.49
N TRP A 195 3.87 -15.55 16.56
CA TRP A 195 3.05 -16.75 16.73
C TRP A 195 3.91 -18.02 16.84
N ALA A 196 4.93 -18.16 15.98
CA ALA A 196 5.82 -19.31 15.98
C ALA A 196 6.71 -19.39 17.23
N GLU A 197 7.10 -18.24 17.79
CA GLU A 197 7.87 -18.13 19.05
C GLU A 197 6.99 -18.30 20.30
N GLY A 198 5.66 -18.33 20.16
CA GLY A 198 4.74 -18.49 21.29
C GLY A 198 4.43 -17.19 22.04
N LEU A 199 4.76 -16.03 21.47
CA LEU A 199 4.62 -14.73 22.12
C LEU A 199 3.19 -14.19 22.07
N GLU A 200 2.54 -14.28 20.91
CA GLU A 200 1.20 -13.70 20.67
C GLU A 200 0.28 -14.66 19.89
N ASN A 201 -1.04 -14.40 19.92
CA ASN A 201 -2.09 -15.09 19.15
C ASN A 201 -2.11 -16.64 19.23
N GLN A 202 -1.77 -17.20 20.39
CA GLN A 202 -1.77 -18.65 20.64
C GLN A 202 -3.18 -19.28 20.72
N ASP A 203 -4.24 -18.46 20.58
CA ASP A 203 -5.61 -18.93 20.42
C ASP A 203 -5.88 -19.53 19.03
N MET A 204 -4.97 -19.35 18.08
CA MET A 204 -4.99 -19.98 16.75
C MET A 204 -4.14 -21.24 16.72
N ASN A 205 -4.72 -22.37 16.32
CA ASN A 205 -4.05 -23.67 16.32
C ASN A 205 -3.06 -23.86 15.17
N LEU A 206 -3.31 -23.21 14.03
CA LEU A 206 -2.53 -23.38 12.80
C LEU A 206 -2.49 -22.05 12.04
N LEU A 207 -1.31 -21.64 11.58
CA LEU A 207 -1.10 -20.42 10.81
C LEU A 207 -0.46 -20.77 9.46
N ILE A 208 -1.10 -20.36 8.38
CA ILE A 208 -0.69 -20.69 7.01
C ILE A 208 -0.53 -19.39 6.22
N VAL A 209 0.67 -19.13 5.71
CA VAL A 209 0.96 -17.96 4.88
C VAL A 209 1.07 -18.40 3.42
N LEU A 210 0.23 -17.84 2.55
CA LEU A 210 0.24 -18.10 1.12
C LEU A 210 0.41 -16.77 0.39
N SER A 211 1.54 -16.57 -0.27
CA SER A 211 1.72 -15.38 -1.09
C SER A 211 1.05 -15.57 -2.45
N PHE A 212 0.34 -14.55 -2.95
CA PHE A 212 -0.20 -14.58 -4.32
C PHE A 212 0.91 -14.71 -5.37
N ARG A 213 2.13 -14.26 -5.07
CA ARG A 213 3.32 -14.50 -5.91
C ARG A 213 3.58 -15.99 -6.09
N GLU A 214 3.50 -16.76 -5.00
CA GLU A 214 3.72 -18.21 -4.99
C GLU A 214 2.55 -18.95 -5.65
N LEU A 215 1.32 -18.53 -5.36
CA LEU A 215 0.10 -19.12 -5.93
C LEU A 215 0.03 -18.97 -7.46
N ASN A 216 0.58 -17.88 -8.01
CA ASN A 216 0.66 -17.67 -9.45
C ASN A 216 1.46 -18.77 -10.19
N LEU A 217 2.41 -19.44 -9.52
CA LEU A 217 3.24 -20.49 -10.13
C LEU A 217 2.46 -21.78 -10.41
N ILE A 218 1.36 -22.00 -9.68
CA ILE A 218 0.51 -23.19 -9.77
C ILE A 218 -0.89 -22.87 -10.29
N ARG A 219 -1.09 -21.68 -10.85
CA ARG A 219 -2.40 -21.19 -11.30
C ARG A 219 -3.10 -22.14 -12.29
N ASP A 220 -2.31 -22.82 -13.12
CA ASP A 220 -2.78 -23.69 -14.20
C ASP A 220 -2.95 -25.16 -13.73
N GLN A 221 -2.69 -25.43 -12.45
CA GLN A 221 -2.79 -26.76 -11.83
C GLN A 221 -4.08 -26.91 -11.00
N GLN A 222 -4.51 -28.15 -10.81
CA GLN A 222 -5.62 -28.48 -9.91
C GLN A 222 -5.14 -29.18 -8.64
N HIS A 223 -5.56 -28.62 -7.51
CA HIS A 223 -5.22 -29.06 -6.16
C HIS A 223 -6.50 -29.18 -5.34
N SER A 224 -6.52 -30.05 -4.34
CA SER A 224 -7.41 -29.88 -3.19
C SER A 224 -6.77 -28.97 -2.15
N LEU A 225 -7.54 -28.42 -1.21
CA LEU A 225 -6.97 -27.58 -0.15
C LEU A 225 -5.89 -28.34 0.62
N LEU A 226 -6.13 -29.60 0.95
CA LEU A 226 -5.16 -30.43 1.66
C LEU A 226 -3.85 -30.61 0.86
N THR A 227 -3.97 -30.95 -0.43
CA THR A 227 -2.76 -31.08 -1.29
C THR A 227 -2.04 -29.75 -1.49
N LEU A 228 -2.78 -28.64 -1.57
CA LEU A 228 -2.21 -27.30 -1.66
C LEU A 228 -1.35 -26.98 -0.43
N LEU A 229 -1.85 -27.33 0.76
CA LEU A 229 -1.11 -27.16 2.01
C LEU A 229 0.15 -28.03 2.07
N HIS A 230 0.07 -29.29 1.63
CA HIS A 230 1.24 -30.18 1.60
C HIS A 230 2.30 -29.70 0.63
N VAL A 231 1.88 -29.11 -0.49
CA VAL A 231 2.77 -28.48 -1.46
C VAL A 231 3.56 -27.35 -0.80
N PHE A 232 2.89 -26.36 -0.19
CA PHE A 232 3.58 -25.20 0.41
C PHE A 232 4.27 -25.48 1.74
N TYR A 233 3.77 -26.47 2.49
CA TYR A 233 4.25 -26.82 3.83
C TYR A 233 4.37 -28.34 3.96
N PRO A 234 5.48 -28.94 3.50
CA PRO A 234 5.71 -30.38 3.60
C PRO A 234 5.64 -30.93 5.03
N THR A 235 5.90 -30.09 6.04
CA THR A 235 5.72 -30.46 7.46
C THR A 235 4.29 -30.89 7.78
N LEU A 236 3.30 -30.40 7.04
CA LEU A 236 1.89 -30.73 7.23
C LEU A 236 1.44 -31.99 6.48
N GLU A 237 2.31 -32.70 5.77
CA GLU A 237 1.96 -33.89 4.97
C GLU A 237 1.24 -34.98 5.78
N LYS A 238 1.52 -35.05 7.09
CA LYS A 238 0.91 -36.02 8.01
C LYS A 238 -0.46 -35.59 8.56
N VAL A 239 -0.89 -34.36 8.30
CA VAL A 239 -2.18 -33.83 8.77
C VAL A 239 -3.30 -34.37 7.89
N ARG A 240 -4.35 -34.89 8.53
CA ARG A 240 -5.52 -35.42 7.83
C ARG A 240 -6.62 -34.38 7.69
N ALA A 241 -7.55 -34.62 6.78
CA ALA A 241 -8.68 -33.71 6.51
C ALA A 241 -9.53 -33.45 7.76
N GLU A 242 -9.75 -34.48 8.58
CA GLU A 242 -10.55 -34.40 9.80
C GLU A 242 -9.86 -33.56 10.88
N GLU A 243 -8.53 -33.62 10.96
CA GLU A 243 -7.72 -32.85 11.91
C GLU A 243 -7.73 -31.37 11.53
N LEU A 244 -7.62 -31.05 10.23
CA LEU A 244 -7.71 -29.69 9.72
C LEU A 244 -9.08 -29.04 9.96
N ALA A 245 -10.16 -29.83 9.92
CA ALA A 245 -11.52 -29.35 10.17
C ALA A 245 -11.78 -28.99 11.64
N VAL A 246 -11.05 -29.61 12.58
CA VAL A 246 -11.13 -29.34 14.02
C VAL A 246 -10.22 -28.17 14.42
N CYS A 247 -9.16 -27.90 13.67
CA CYS A 247 -8.34 -26.71 13.87
C CYS A 247 -9.13 -25.42 13.59
N LYS A 248 -8.76 -24.34 14.28
CA LYS A 248 -9.09 -22.97 13.89
C LYS A 248 -7.91 -22.37 13.13
N PRO A 249 -7.76 -22.62 11.81
CA PRO A 249 -6.62 -22.11 11.06
C PRO A 249 -6.77 -20.62 10.75
N LEU A 250 -5.64 -19.91 10.74
CA LEU A 250 -5.51 -18.59 10.17
C LEU A 250 -4.79 -18.71 8.82
N PHE A 251 -5.46 -18.32 7.75
CA PHE A 251 -4.88 -18.16 6.43
C PHE A 251 -4.49 -16.71 6.20
N ILE A 252 -3.22 -16.47 5.88
CA ILE A 252 -2.72 -15.15 5.49
C ILE A 252 -2.43 -15.17 3.99
N PHE A 253 -3.20 -14.41 3.22
CA PHE A 253 -3.01 -14.20 1.79
C PHE A 253 -2.25 -12.89 1.55
N ASP A 254 -0.94 -13.00 1.33
CA ASP A 254 -0.06 -11.84 1.18
C ASP A 254 0.08 -11.41 -0.29
N GLY A 255 -0.17 -10.13 -0.58
CA GLY A 255 0.10 -9.50 -1.88
C GLY A 255 -0.99 -9.71 -2.95
N LEU A 256 -2.27 -9.53 -2.62
CA LEU A 256 -3.38 -9.69 -3.59
C LEU A 256 -3.21 -8.85 -4.87
N ASP A 257 -2.57 -7.69 -4.77
CA ASP A 257 -2.27 -6.82 -5.91
C ASP A 257 -1.27 -7.39 -6.92
N GLU A 258 -0.67 -8.54 -6.61
CA GLU A 258 0.26 -9.27 -7.46
C GLU A 258 -0.38 -10.55 -8.01
N SER A 259 -1.66 -10.79 -7.70
CA SER A 259 -2.44 -11.92 -8.18
C SER A 259 -2.64 -11.85 -9.68
N ARG A 260 -2.38 -12.96 -10.38
CA ARG A 260 -2.79 -13.21 -11.76
C ARG A 260 -3.97 -14.18 -11.83
N LEU A 261 -4.54 -14.52 -10.68
CA LEU A 261 -5.69 -15.42 -10.56
C LEU A 261 -6.97 -14.62 -10.79
N SER A 262 -7.86 -15.14 -11.64
CA SER A 262 -9.21 -14.59 -11.78
C SER A 262 -10.08 -15.07 -10.61
N LEU A 263 -10.24 -14.23 -9.59
CA LEU A 263 -11.08 -14.50 -8.42
C LEU A 263 -12.54 -14.17 -8.73
N ASP A 264 -13.28 -15.16 -9.22
CA ASP A 264 -14.70 -15.02 -9.51
C ASP A 264 -15.56 -15.40 -8.29
N PHE A 265 -16.14 -14.39 -7.65
CA PHE A 265 -17.07 -14.53 -6.53
C PHE A 265 -18.53 -14.70 -6.96
N SER A 266 -18.82 -14.63 -8.27
CA SER A 266 -20.17 -14.82 -8.84
C SER A 266 -20.46 -16.26 -9.24
N SER A 267 -19.42 -17.09 -9.34
CA SER A 267 -19.54 -18.52 -9.62
C SER A 267 -20.40 -19.23 -8.59
N ARG A 268 -21.31 -20.10 -9.07
CA ARG A 268 -22.18 -20.94 -8.22
C ARG A 268 -21.54 -22.25 -7.79
N THR A 269 -20.30 -22.51 -8.21
CA THR A 269 -19.63 -23.79 -7.95
C THR A 269 -19.13 -23.84 -6.51
N LEU A 270 -19.83 -24.62 -5.68
CA LEU A 270 -19.56 -24.76 -4.25
C LEU A 270 -18.48 -25.83 -4.01
N VAL A 271 -17.38 -25.44 -3.38
CA VAL A 271 -16.36 -26.37 -2.88
C VAL A 271 -16.34 -26.27 -1.36
N SER A 272 -16.82 -27.32 -0.69
CA SER A 272 -16.89 -27.40 0.79
C SER A 272 -15.99 -28.46 1.40
N ASP A 273 -15.52 -29.42 0.59
CA ASP A 273 -14.64 -30.51 1.02
C ASP A 273 -13.17 -30.16 0.77
N VAL A 274 -12.34 -30.26 1.81
CA VAL A 274 -10.90 -29.98 1.79
C VAL A 274 -10.10 -30.94 0.90
N THR A 275 -10.68 -32.09 0.55
CA THR A 275 -10.08 -33.10 -0.33
C THR A 275 -10.52 -32.96 -1.80
N HIS A 276 -11.54 -32.15 -2.09
CA HIS A 276 -12.03 -31.93 -3.44
C HIS A 276 -11.02 -31.15 -4.28
N ARG A 277 -10.63 -31.69 -5.44
CA ARG A 277 -9.66 -31.07 -6.35
C ARG A 277 -10.36 -30.02 -7.22
N SER A 278 -9.80 -28.83 -7.27
CA SER A 278 -10.29 -27.70 -8.05
C SER A 278 -9.12 -26.79 -8.46
N SER A 279 -9.41 -25.78 -9.27
CA SER A 279 -8.43 -24.74 -9.57
C SER A 279 -8.14 -23.89 -8.32
N VAL A 280 -6.93 -23.33 -8.25
CA VAL A 280 -6.48 -22.53 -7.09
C VAL A 280 -7.41 -21.34 -6.83
N ASN A 281 -7.84 -20.63 -7.87
CA ASN A 281 -8.78 -19.52 -7.74
C ASN A 281 -10.12 -19.94 -7.09
N MET A 282 -10.66 -21.11 -7.44
CA MET A 282 -11.90 -21.63 -6.85
C MET A 282 -11.74 -22.01 -5.38
N LEU A 283 -10.60 -22.58 -4.99
CA LEU A 283 -10.31 -22.88 -3.59
C LEU A 283 -10.25 -21.59 -2.76
N LEU A 284 -9.56 -20.56 -3.27
CA LEU A 284 -9.41 -19.28 -2.59
C LEU A 284 -10.76 -18.55 -2.45
N THR A 285 -11.58 -18.48 -3.51
CA THR A 285 -12.89 -17.81 -3.44
C THR A 285 -13.83 -18.51 -2.46
N ASN A 286 -13.89 -19.85 -2.48
CA ASN A 286 -14.73 -20.61 -1.55
C ASN A 286 -14.25 -20.52 -0.09
N LEU A 287 -12.93 -20.44 0.13
CA LEU A 287 -12.36 -20.19 1.46
C LEU A 287 -12.70 -18.78 1.95
N ILE A 288 -12.54 -17.75 1.11
CA ILE A 288 -12.88 -16.35 1.45
C ILE A 288 -14.38 -16.20 1.73
N GLN A 289 -15.25 -16.81 0.93
CA GLN A 289 -16.70 -16.81 1.13
C GLN A 289 -17.15 -17.59 2.37
N GLY A 290 -16.31 -18.52 2.87
CA GLY A 290 -16.65 -19.37 4.01
C GLY A 290 -17.39 -20.66 3.65
N ASN A 291 -17.44 -21.02 2.38
CA ASN A 291 -17.95 -22.32 1.93
C ASN A 291 -16.98 -23.45 2.27
N LEU A 292 -15.67 -23.16 2.21
CA LEU A 292 -14.58 -24.05 2.59
C LEU A 292 -14.00 -23.57 3.93
N LEU A 293 -13.89 -24.47 4.92
CA LEU A 293 -13.47 -24.17 6.30
C LEU A 293 -14.13 -22.89 6.89
N PRO A 294 -15.41 -22.95 7.27
CA PRO A 294 -16.14 -21.78 7.79
C PRO A 294 -15.51 -21.17 9.06
N SER A 295 -14.89 -22.00 9.90
CA SER A 295 -14.18 -21.59 11.13
C SER A 295 -12.83 -20.91 10.90
N ALA A 296 -12.30 -20.95 9.67
CA ALA A 296 -11.00 -20.38 9.34
C ALA A 296 -11.04 -18.84 9.40
N LEU A 297 -10.00 -18.27 10.00
CA LEU A 297 -9.73 -16.84 9.91
C LEU A 297 -8.92 -16.53 8.67
N ILE A 298 -9.15 -15.37 8.08
CA ILE A 298 -8.51 -14.96 6.83
C ILE A 298 -7.99 -13.54 6.96
N TRP A 299 -6.71 -13.36 6.69
CA TRP A 299 -6.07 -12.06 6.58
C TRP A 299 -5.54 -11.87 5.17
N ILE A 300 -5.99 -10.84 4.47
CA ILE A 300 -5.57 -10.52 3.10
C ILE A 300 -4.81 -9.20 3.12
N THR A 301 -3.63 -9.13 2.51
CA THR A 301 -2.92 -7.85 2.30
C THR A 301 -3.00 -7.43 0.84
N SER A 302 -3.19 -6.13 0.56
CA SER A 302 -3.28 -5.64 -0.82
C SER A 302 -2.91 -4.16 -0.95
N ARG A 303 -2.58 -3.72 -2.17
CA ARG A 303 -2.69 -2.32 -2.57
C ARG A 303 -4.17 -1.97 -2.84
N PRO A 304 -4.62 -0.76 -2.50
CA PRO A 304 -6.04 -0.40 -2.64
C PRO A 304 -6.66 -0.54 -4.03
N ALA A 305 -5.88 -0.36 -5.08
CA ALA A 305 -6.33 -0.56 -6.46
C ALA A 305 -6.78 -2.00 -6.76
N ALA A 306 -6.23 -3.00 -6.06
CA ALA A 306 -6.56 -4.42 -6.24
C ALA A 306 -7.49 -4.97 -5.14
N ALA A 307 -7.70 -4.22 -4.06
CA ALA A 307 -8.57 -4.58 -2.96
C ALA A 307 -10.04 -4.78 -3.40
N ASN A 308 -10.46 -4.10 -4.46
CA ASN A 308 -11.78 -4.21 -5.09
C ASN A 308 -12.07 -5.59 -5.71
N GLN A 309 -11.06 -6.44 -5.90
CA GLN A 309 -11.26 -7.82 -6.34
C GLN A 309 -12.03 -8.64 -5.30
N ILE A 310 -11.97 -8.25 -4.02
CA ILE A 310 -12.70 -8.91 -2.95
C ILE A 310 -14.01 -8.15 -2.69
N PRO A 311 -15.17 -8.81 -2.79
CA PRO A 311 -16.45 -8.18 -2.50
C PRO A 311 -16.49 -7.65 -1.07
N PRO A 312 -16.96 -6.40 -0.84
CA PRO A 312 -17.08 -5.84 0.51
C PRO A 312 -17.95 -6.70 1.44
N THR A 313 -18.91 -7.46 0.89
CA THR A 313 -19.77 -8.39 1.62
C THR A 313 -19.02 -9.56 2.26
N CYS A 314 -17.82 -9.89 1.76
CA CYS A 314 -16.98 -10.95 2.31
C CYS A 314 -16.03 -10.44 3.40
N VAL A 315 -15.84 -9.13 3.53
CA VAL A 315 -14.84 -8.54 4.42
C VAL A 315 -15.51 -8.04 5.70
N ALA A 316 -15.13 -8.60 6.83
CA ALA A 316 -15.67 -8.20 8.13
C ALA A 316 -14.99 -6.93 8.68
N ARG A 317 -13.71 -6.75 8.38
CA ARG A 317 -12.92 -5.58 8.81
C ARG A 317 -11.92 -5.17 7.73
N VAL A 318 -11.82 -3.86 7.51
CA VAL A 318 -10.77 -3.28 6.67
C VAL A 318 -9.80 -2.53 7.58
N THR A 319 -8.51 -2.70 7.34
CA THR A 319 -7.45 -1.94 8.03
C THR A 319 -6.52 -1.30 7.01
N GLU A 320 -5.83 -0.24 7.40
CA GLU A 320 -4.87 0.48 6.55
C GLU A 320 -3.52 0.62 7.26
N VAL A 321 -2.45 0.14 6.63
CA VAL A 321 -1.07 0.37 7.06
C VAL A 321 -0.62 1.74 6.57
N ARG A 322 -0.37 2.65 7.51
CA ARG A 322 0.02 4.04 7.25
C ARG A 322 1.54 4.24 7.17
N GLY A 323 2.32 3.26 7.62
CA GLY A 323 3.78 3.34 7.71
C GLY A 323 4.25 3.81 9.09
N PHE A 324 5.31 4.62 9.13
CA PHE A 324 5.90 5.13 10.37
C PHE A 324 5.38 6.50 10.77
N THR A 325 5.05 6.65 12.05
CA THR A 325 4.93 7.95 12.73
C THR A 325 6.30 8.61 12.90
N ASP A 326 6.35 9.89 13.26
CA ASP A 326 7.62 10.59 13.46
C ASP A 326 8.49 9.95 14.56
N ASP A 327 7.87 9.43 15.62
CA ASP A 327 8.57 8.69 16.67
C ASP A 327 9.13 7.36 16.16
N GLN A 328 8.35 6.64 15.35
CA GLN A 328 8.76 5.37 14.74
C GLN A 328 9.87 5.57 13.69
N LYS A 329 9.86 6.69 12.95
CA LYS A 329 10.97 7.06 12.05
C LYS A 329 12.28 7.18 12.83
N ASP A 330 12.27 7.93 13.93
CA ASP A 330 13.46 8.10 14.76
C ASP A 330 13.89 6.76 15.38
N GLU A 331 12.94 5.95 15.86
CA GLU A 331 13.21 4.61 16.39
C GLU A 331 13.91 3.72 15.36
N TYR A 332 13.40 3.69 14.13
CA TYR A 332 13.99 2.93 13.03
C TYR A 332 15.45 3.33 12.80
N PHE A 333 15.76 4.63 12.66
CA PHE A 333 17.13 5.09 12.42
C PHE A 333 18.06 4.81 13.59
N ARG A 334 17.56 4.87 14.84
CA ARG A 334 18.33 4.49 16.04
C ARG A 334 18.65 2.99 16.07
N LYS A 335 17.67 2.12 15.77
CA LYS A 335 17.85 0.65 15.74
C LYS A 335 18.81 0.21 14.64
N ARG A 336 18.75 0.88 13.48
CA ARG A 336 19.53 0.54 12.28
C ARG A 336 21.00 0.96 12.39
N SER A 337 21.26 2.13 12.99
CA SER A 337 22.60 2.73 13.02
C SER A 337 23.53 2.04 14.01
N ARG A 338 24.83 1.98 13.69
CA ARG A 338 25.84 1.38 14.56
C ARG A 338 26.18 2.22 15.79
N THR A 339 26.06 3.55 15.68
CA THR A 339 26.40 4.51 16.73
C THR A 339 25.30 5.54 16.92
N ALA A 340 25.15 6.01 18.16
CA ALA A 340 24.16 7.04 18.51
C ALA A 340 24.42 8.38 17.78
N ASP A 341 25.69 8.77 17.61
CA ASP A 341 26.07 9.99 16.87
C ASP A 341 25.62 9.94 15.40
N LEU A 342 25.92 8.83 14.71
CA LEU A 342 25.52 8.65 13.31
C LEU A 342 24.00 8.69 13.16
N SER A 343 23.27 8.00 14.05
CA SER A 343 21.80 8.02 14.04
C SER A 343 21.24 9.43 14.23
N SER A 344 21.83 10.23 15.12
CA SER A 344 21.40 11.59 15.41
C SER A 344 21.62 12.52 14.23
N ARG A 345 22.75 12.36 13.52
CA ARG A 345 23.05 13.11 12.29
C ARG A 345 22.10 12.75 11.15
N ILE A 346 21.78 11.46 10.99
CA ILE A 346 20.80 11.00 9.99
C ILE A 346 19.41 11.57 10.30
N ILE A 347 18.93 11.42 11.53
CA ILE A 347 17.63 11.94 11.96
C ILE A 347 17.56 13.46 11.75
N SER A 348 18.61 14.19 12.13
CA SER A 348 18.68 15.64 11.93
C SER A 348 18.56 16.01 10.46
N HIS A 349 19.31 15.37 9.56
CA HIS A 349 19.23 15.62 8.11
C HIS A 349 17.88 15.27 7.50
N ILE A 350 17.28 14.15 7.93
CA ILE A 350 15.93 13.77 7.47
C ILE A 350 14.90 14.81 7.92
N LYS A 351 14.98 15.32 9.16
CA LYS A 351 14.07 16.36 9.66
C LYS A 351 14.25 17.72 8.98
N THR A 352 15.45 18.06 8.52
CA THR A 352 15.68 19.32 7.78
C THR A 352 15.17 19.28 6.34
N SER A 353 15.20 18.10 5.70
CA SER A 353 14.61 17.91 4.36
C SER A 353 13.17 17.43 4.44
N ARG A 354 12.23 18.36 4.25
CA ARG A 354 10.79 18.06 4.27
C ARG A 354 10.39 16.92 3.33
N SER A 355 10.92 16.91 2.10
CA SER A 355 10.62 15.86 1.12
C SER A 355 11.08 14.48 1.61
N LEU A 356 12.32 14.38 2.12
CA LEU A 356 12.83 13.12 2.68
C LEU A 356 12.06 12.69 3.94
N HIS A 357 11.70 13.65 4.80
CA HIS A 357 10.94 13.39 6.02
C HIS A 357 9.56 12.77 5.75
N ILE A 358 8.85 13.29 4.74
CA ILE A 358 7.55 12.75 4.32
C ILE A 358 7.72 11.36 3.74
N MET A 359 8.72 11.17 2.87
CA MET A 359 8.97 9.89 2.21
C MET A 359 9.35 8.79 3.22
N CYS A 360 10.11 9.12 4.26
CA CYS A 360 10.42 8.22 5.37
C CYS A 360 9.21 7.80 6.21
N GLN A 361 7.98 8.23 5.88
CA GLN A 361 6.79 7.54 6.36
C GLN A 361 6.73 6.08 5.86
N VAL A 362 7.29 5.78 4.69
CA VAL A 362 7.37 4.40 4.18
C VAL A 362 8.71 3.78 4.61
N PRO A 363 8.70 2.60 5.25
CA PRO A 363 9.91 1.93 5.72
C PRO A 363 10.98 1.71 4.63
N VAL A 364 10.59 1.46 3.38
CA VAL A 364 11.56 1.28 2.28
C VAL A 364 12.38 2.54 2.03
N PHE A 365 11.78 3.74 2.12
CA PHE A 365 12.51 5.00 1.97
C PHE A 365 13.42 5.26 3.18
N CYS A 366 13.03 4.83 4.38
CA CYS A 366 13.93 4.84 5.54
C CYS A 366 15.16 3.95 5.31
N TRP A 367 14.97 2.75 4.75
CA TRP A 367 16.07 1.84 4.45
C TRP A 367 17.03 2.40 3.38
N ILE A 368 16.49 2.96 2.29
CA ILE A 368 17.29 3.63 1.24
C ILE A 368 18.06 4.80 1.85
N SER A 369 17.37 5.66 2.60
CA SER A 369 17.96 6.85 3.24
C SER A 369 19.06 6.48 4.22
N ALA A 370 18.81 5.52 5.10
CA ALA A 370 19.82 5.02 6.04
C ALA A 370 21.04 4.46 5.31
N THR A 371 20.82 3.66 4.26
CA THR A 371 21.91 3.05 3.48
C THR A 371 22.81 4.10 2.82
N VAL A 372 22.22 5.14 2.24
CA VAL A 372 22.96 6.23 1.58
C VAL A 372 23.67 7.10 2.60
N LEU A 373 22.94 7.60 3.59
CA LEU A 373 23.48 8.54 4.57
C LEU A 373 24.55 7.88 5.44
N GLU A 374 24.39 6.62 5.86
CA GLU A 374 25.45 5.89 6.57
C GLU A 374 26.72 5.79 5.71
N HIS A 375 26.62 5.46 4.42
CA HIS A 375 27.79 5.42 3.54
C HIS A 375 28.46 6.79 3.39
N MET A 376 27.69 7.85 3.16
CA MET A 376 28.25 9.19 2.95
C MET A 376 28.85 9.79 4.23
N LEU A 377 28.25 9.53 5.40
CA LEU A 377 28.72 10.08 6.68
C LEU A 377 29.92 9.31 7.24
N THR A 378 30.14 8.06 6.81
CA THR A 378 31.26 7.22 7.28
C THR A 378 32.45 7.20 6.33
N THR A 379 32.27 7.58 5.06
CA THR A 379 33.36 7.68 4.09
C THR A 379 33.88 9.12 4.02
N GLU A 380 35.14 9.33 3.63
CA GLU A 380 35.75 10.67 3.48
C GLU A 380 35.13 11.52 2.34
N GLN A 381 34.00 11.11 1.77
CA GLN A 381 33.30 11.88 0.74
C GLN A 381 32.65 13.13 1.38
N ARG A 382 33.40 14.25 1.39
CA ARG A 382 32.96 15.60 1.81
C ARG A 382 31.96 16.24 0.82
N GLY A 383 31.04 15.46 0.25
CA GLY A 383 29.95 15.97 -0.59
C GLY A 383 28.79 16.51 0.25
N GLU A 384 27.95 17.36 -0.36
CA GLU A 384 26.65 17.70 0.26
C GLU A 384 25.77 16.45 0.37
N LEU A 385 25.05 16.32 1.48
CA LEU A 385 24.09 15.24 1.66
C LEU A 385 22.90 15.41 0.70
N PRO A 386 22.29 14.31 0.23
CA PRO A 386 21.19 14.37 -0.72
C PRO A 386 20.02 15.16 -0.14
N LYS A 387 19.52 16.13 -0.92
CA LYS A 387 18.36 16.98 -0.56
C LYS A 387 17.10 16.56 -1.32
N THR A 388 17.27 16.09 -2.55
CA THR A 388 16.20 15.64 -3.46
C THR A 388 16.12 14.12 -3.52
N LEU A 389 15.02 13.59 -4.06
CA LEU A 389 14.90 12.14 -4.28
C LEU A 389 15.89 11.66 -5.33
N THR A 390 16.09 12.42 -6.40
CA THR A 390 17.01 12.05 -7.47
C THR A 390 18.44 11.97 -6.97
N ASP A 391 18.87 12.90 -6.11
CA ASP A 391 20.19 12.85 -5.49
C ASP A 391 20.32 11.60 -4.60
N LEU A 392 19.30 11.33 -3.77
CA LEU A 392 19.29 10.15 -2.89
C LEU A 392 19.43 8.85 -3.69
N TYR A 393 18.65 8.70 -4.77
CA TYR A 393 18.65 7.50 -5.60
C TYR A 393 19.93 7.36 -6.43
N SER A 394 20.50 8.48 -6.90
CA SER A 394 21.79 8.50 -7.59
C SER A 394 22.92 8.02 -6.68
N HIS A 395 22.94 8.50 -5.43
CA HIS A 395 23.86 8.00 -4.42
C HIS A 395 23.57 6.56 -4.03
N PHE A 396 22.30 6.15 -3.94
CA PHE A 396 21.94 4.76 -3.66
C PHE A 396 22.52 3.81 -4.72
N LEU A 397 22.34 4.10 -6.00
CA LEU A 397 22.90 3.30 -7.09
C LEU A 397 24.44 3.24 -7.03
N LEU A 398 25.09 4.36 -6.70
CA LEU A 398 26.53 4.42 -6.48
C LEU A 398 26.99 3.55 -5.30
N VAL A 399 26.25 3.55 -4.18
CA VAL A 399 26.55 2.70 -3.03
C VAL A 399 26.47 1.22 -3.41
N GLN A 400 25.45 0.84 -4.19
CA GLN A 400 25.27 -0.56 -4.60
C GLN A 400 26.39 -1.03 -5.55
N THR A 401 26.79 -0.20 -6.52
CA THR A 401 27.94 -0.52 -7.41
C THR A 401 29.25 -0.65 -6.64
N LYS A 402 29.55 0.25 -5.69
CA LYS A 402 30.74 0.14 -4.83
C LYS A 402 30.73 -1.13 -3.96
N ARG A 403 29.57 -1.48 -3.40
CA ARG A 403 29.41 -2.69 -2.57
C ARG A 403 29.66 -3.97 -3.38
N LYS A 404 29.21 -4.04 -4.64
CA LYS A 404 29.54 -5.14 -5.56
C LYS A 404 31.04 -5.31 -5.75
N LYS A 405 31.75 -4.22 -6.13
CA LYS A 405 33.20 -4.24 -6.38
C LYS A 405 33.99 -4.80 -5.20
N ASN A 406 33.62 -4.37 -3.99
CA ASN A 406 34.29 -4.83 -2.76
C ASN A 406 34.03 -6.31 -2.43
N LYS A 407 32.94 -6.91 -2.92
CA LYS A 407 32.50 -8.26 -2.59
C LYS A 407 32.95 -9.31 -3.61
N TYR A 408 32.91 -9.00 -4.90
CA TYR A 408 33.13 -10.00 -5.98
C TYR A 408 34.41 -9.79 -6.79
N ASP A 409 35.01 -8.59 -6.76
CA ASP A 409 36.18 -8.26 -7.59
C ASP A 409 37.51 -8.21 -6.81
N LYS A 410 37.52 -8.61 -5.53
CA LYS A 410 38.75 -8.82 -4.75
C LYS A 410 39.50 -10.06 -5.27
N GLY A 411 40.18 -9.92 -6.42
CA GLY A 411 41.05 -10.97 -6.98
C GLY A 411 41.07 -11.10 -8.50
N ARG A 412 40.31 -10.31 -9.28
CA ARG A 412 40.43 -10.32 -10.75
C ARG A 412 41.42 -9.25 -11.21
N GLU A 413 42.42 -9.65 -12.01
CA GLU A 413 43.38 -8.77 -12.70
C GLU A 413 42.74 -7.95 -13.85
N THR A 414 41.45 -7.64 -13.78
CA THR A 414 40.77 -6.78 -14.76
C THR A 414 40.97 -5.31 -14.40
N SER A 415 41.19 -4.47 -15.40
CA SER A 415 41.43 -3.04 -15.16
C SER A 415 40.21 -2.36 -14.52
N PRO A 416 40.39 -1.38 -13.61
CA PRO A 416 39.28 -0.65 -12.99
C PRO A 416 38.31 0.01 -13.97
N GLN A 417 38.78 0.32 -15.19
CA GLN A 417 38.00 0.93 -16.28
C GLN A 417 37.07 -0.09 -16.97
N GLU A 418 37.51 -1.33 -17.17
CA GLU A 418 36.69 -2.40 -17.75
C GLU A 418 35.57 -2.84 -16.79
N LEU A 419 35.87 -2.92 -15.49
CA LEU A 419 34.88 -3.21 -14.45
C LEU A 419 33.77 -2.15 -14.39
N MET A 420 34.15 -0.86 -14.51
CA MET A 420 33.19 0.24 -14.53
C MET A 420 32.30 0.23 -15.79
N LYS A 421 32.84 -0.21 -16.93
CA LYS A 421 32.09 -0.40 -18.18
C LYS A 421 31.11 -1.57 -18.09
N ALA A 422 31.54 -2.71 -17.53
CA ALA A 422 30.69 -3.89 -17.34
C ALA A 422 29.54 -3.62 -16.35
N ASP A 423 29.82 -2.94 -15.23
CA ASP A 423 28.77 -2.48 -14.30
C ASP A 423 27.77 -1.54 -14.97
N SER A 424 28.27 -0.67 -15.87
CA SER A 424 27.42 0.27 -16.59
C SER A 424 26.50 -0.42 -17.59
N ASP A 425 27.03 -1.35 -18.39
CA ASP A 425 26.23 -2.16 -19.32
C ASP A 425 25.14 -2.96 -18.60
N PHE A 426 25.48 -3.60 -17.48
CA PHE A 426 24.52 -4.33 -16.66
C PHE A 426 23.38 -3.44 -16.16
N LEU A 427 23.71 -2.28 -15.56
CA LEU A 427 22.70 -1.35 -15.04
C LEU A 427 21.82 -0.76 -16.14
N LEU A 428 22.36 -0.58 -17.36
CA LEU A 428 21.59 -0.12 -18.51
C LEU A 428 20.61 -1.19 -19.01
N LYS A 429 21.03 -2.46 -19.08
CA LYS A 429 20.13 -3.59 -19.38
C LYS A 429 19.03 -3.71 -18.33
N LEU A 430 19.38 -3.49 -17.06
CA LEU A 430 18.41 -3.50 -15.98
C LEU A 430 17.44 -2.31 -16.06
N GLY A 431 17.94 -1.12 -16.41
CA GLY A 431 17.11 0.05 -16.66
C GLY A 431 16.19 -0.12 -17.87
N ARG A 432 16.62 -0.83 -18.91
CA ARG A 432 15.76 -1.23 -20.04
C ARG A 432 14.60 -2.10 -19.57
N LEU A 433 14.90 -3.14 -18.80
CA LEU A 433 13.89 -4.01 -18.21
C LEU A 433 12.90 -3.21 -17.33
N ALA A 434 13.43 -2.32 -16.48
CA ALA A 434 12.63 -1.46 -15.63
C ALA A 434 11.65 -0.59 -16.44
N PHE A 435 12.13 0.00 -17.54
CA PHE A 435 11.35 0.82 -18.45
C PHE A 435 10.27 0.02 -19.19
N GLU A 436 10.61 -1.13 -19.80
CA GLU A 436 9.65 -1.97 -20.52
C GLU A 436 8.51 -2.46 -19.60
N HIS A 437 8.82 -2.83 -18.36
CA HIS A 437 7.81 -3.24 -17.37
C HIS A 437 7.03 -2.07 -16.79
N LEU A 438 7.63 -0.88 -16.67
CA LEU A 438 6.93 0.33 -16.24
C LEU A 438 5.84 0.72 -17.25
N GLN A 439 6.12 0.60 -18.56
CA GLN A 439 5.12 0.87 -19.61
C GLN A 439 3.96 -0.13 -19.60
N LYS A 440 4.23 -1.41 -19.30
CA LYS A 440 3.20 -2.46 -19.22
C LYS A 440 2.40 -2.42 -17.91
N GLY A 441 2.87 -1.69 -16.90
CA GLY A 441 2.32 -1.75 -15.54
C GLY A 441 2.67 -3.03 -14.79
N ASP A 442 3.71 -3.76 -15.24
CA ASP A 442 4.17 -4.99 -14.62
C ASP A 442 5.15 -4.70 -13.48
N ILE A 443 4.94 -5.36 -12.33
CA ILE A 443 5.80 -5.23 -11.13
C ILE A 443 6.75 -6.42 -11.00
N MET A 444 6.44 -7.52 -11.69
CA MET A 444 7.10 -8.80 -11.59
C MET A 444 7.58 -9.23 -12.97
N PHE A 445 8.76 -9.84 -13.04
CA PHE A 445 9.38 -10.33 -14.26
C PHE A 445 10.07 -11.68 -14.04
N TYR A 446 10.23 -12.44 -15.11
CA TYR A 446 10.73 -13.81 -15.07
C TYR A 446 12.13 -13.93 -15.66
N GLN A 447 12.72 -15.12 -15.56
CA GLN A 447 13.99 -15.42 -16.19
C GLN A 447 13.97 -15.14 -17.70
N GLU A 448 12.87 -15.43 -18.38
CA GLU A 448 12.72 -15.17 -19.82
C GLU A 448 12.78 -13.67 -20.13
N ASP A 449 12.26 -12.81 -19.24
CA ASP A 449 12.33 -11.35 -19.38
C ASP A 449 13.77 -10.83 -19.17
N LEU A 450 14.51 -11.42 -18.22
CA LEU A 450 15.94 -11.16 -18.02
C LEU A 450 16.75 -11.54 -19.27
N GLU A 451 16.53 -12.75 -19.79
CA GLU A 451 17.22 -13.27 -20.98
C GLU A 451 16.92 -12.41 -22.21
N ARG A 452 15.67 -11.97 -22.40
CA ARG A 452 15.28 -11.03 -23.46
C ARG A 452 16.02 -9.68 -23.37
N CYS A 453 16.36 -9.26 -22.16
CA CYS A 453 17.16 -8.05 -21.92
C CYS A 453 18.68 -8.32 -21.95
N GLY A 454 19.11 -9.57 -22.17
CA GLY A 454 20.52 -9.96 -22.19
C GLY A 454 21.18 -9.98 -20.80
N LEU A 455 20.40 -10.27 -19.75
CA LEU A 455 20.84 -10.39 -18.37
C LEU A 455 20.89 -11.86 -17.95
N SER A 456 22.00 -12.30 -17.32
CA SER A 456 22.04 -13.62 -16.69
C SER A 456 21.48 -13.58 -15.26
N VAL A 457 20.88 -14.69 -14.82
CA VAL A 457 20.37 -14.89 -13.44
C VAL A 457 21.47 -14.67 -12.38
N THR A 458 22.70 -15.07 -12.69
CA THR A 458 23.88 -14.89 -11.84
C THR A 458 24.32 -13.43 -11.74
N GLU A 459 24.10 -12.60 -12.75
CA GLU A 459 24.42 -11.16 -12.69
C GLU A 459 23.33 -10.37 -11.96
N ALA A 460 22.06 -10.77 -12.11
CA ALA A 460 20.92 -10.14 -11.43
C ALA A 460 20.98 -10.31 -9.90
N SER A 461 21.38 -11.50 -9.41
CA SER A 461 21.54 -11.78 -7.98
C SER A 461 22.68 -11.02 -7.30
N VAL A 462 23.68 -10.58 -8.06
CA VAL A 462 24.86 -9.83 -7.56
C VAL A 462 24.50 -8.40 -7.13
N TYR A 463 23.45 -7.80 -7.68
CA TYR A 463 22.90 -6.50 -7.26
C TYR A 463 21.68 -6.65 -6.35
N SER A 464 21.79 -7.50 -5.32
CA SER A 464 20.73 -7.78 -4.32
C SER A 464 20.13 -6.55 -3.61
N GLY A 465 20.78 -5.38 -3.68
CA GLY A 465 20.26 -4.11 -3.16
C GLY A 465 19.52 -3.23 -4.18
N VAL A 466 19.51 -3.59 -5.47
CA VAL A 466 18.77 -2.89 -6.55
C VAL A 466 17.65 -3.79 -7.09
N CYS A 467 17.95 -5.08 -7.24
CA CYS A 467 16.98 -6.12 -7.55
C CYS A 467 17.05 -7.18 -6.46
N THR A 468 15.90 -7.54 -5.91
CA THR A 468 15.80 -8.69 -5.02
C THR A 468 15.38 -9.89 -5.85
N GLU A 469 16.20 -10.94 -5.85
CA GLU A 469 15.72 -12.26 -6.22
C GLU A 469 14.66 -12.67 -5.17
N ILE A 470 13.42 -12.81 -5.61
CA ILE A 470 12.30 -13.06 -4.70
C ILE A 470 12.35 -14.51 -4.19
N PHE A 471 12.92 -15.42 -4.98
CA PHE A 471 13.11 -16.81 -4.62
C PHE A 471 14.57 -17.10 -4.29
N ARG A 472 14.86 -17.42 -3.02
CA ARG A 472 15.96 -18.34 -2.75
C ARG A 472 15.63 -19.69 -3.40
N ARG A 473 16.64 -20.39 -3.88
CA ARG A 473 16.62 -21.84 -4.23
C ARG A 473 16.11 -22.78 -3.10
N GLU A 474 15.51 -22.25 -2.04
CA GLU A 474 15.07 -22.96 -0.83
C GLU A 474 13.55 -23.28 -0.84
N SER A 475 12.74 -22.82 -1.80
CA SER A 475 11.38 -23.35 -1.98
C SER A 475 11.45 -24.69 -2.71
N VAL A 476 11.18 -25.78 -1.99
CA VAL A 476 11.28 -27.20 -2.41
C VAL A 476 10.48 -27.55 -3.69
N ILE A 477 9.70 -26.63 -4.26
CA ILE A 477 8.63 -26.94 -5.22
C ILE A 477 8.91 -26.41 -6.65
N PHE A 478 9.67 -25.32 -6.84
CA PHE A 478 9.84 -24.71 -8.18
C PHE A 478 11.28 -24.36 -8.53
N GLN A 479 11.73 -24.81 -9.72
CA GLN A 479 13.00 -24.46 -10.37
C GLN A 479 12.92 -23.15 -11.19
N LYS A 480 11.83 -22.37 -11.09
CA LYS A 480 11.66 -21.10 -11.82
C LYS A 480 11.83 -19.92 -10.88
N SER A 481 12.85 -19.09 -11.14
CA SER A 481 13.07 -17.84 -10.40
C SER A 481 12.18 -16.72 -10.95
N VAL A 482 11.53 -15.99 -10.04
CA VAL A 482 10.77 -14.76 -10.32
C VAL A 482 11.47 -13.59 -9.63
N TYR A 483 11.47 -12.43 -10.28
CA TYR A 483 12.19 -11.25 -9.86
C TYR A 483 11.27 -10.03 -9.79
N CYS A 484 11.63 -9.09 -8.92
CA CYS A 484 11.05 -7.75 -8.86
C CYS A 484 12.10 -6.75 -8.41
N PHE A 485 11.84 -5.48 -8.68
CA PHE A 485 12.58 -4.41 -8.02
C PHE A 485 12.20 -4.34 -6.54
N VAL A 486 13.11 -3.85 -5.70
CA VAL A 486 12.88 -3.69 -4.24
C VAL A 486 11.64 -2.82 -3.97
N HIS A 487 11.43 -1.83 -4.84
CA HIS A 487 10.28 -0.93 -4.81
C HIS A 487 10.01 -0.34 -6.20
N LEU A 488 8.77 0.07 -6.48
CA LEU A 488 8.39 0.72 -7.75
C LEU A 488 9.24 1.98 -8.02
N SER A 489 9.54 2.77 -7.00
CA SER A 489 10.43 3.94 -7.14
C SER A 489 11.85 3.60 -7.63
N VAL A 490 12.37 2.39 -7.32
CA VAL A 490 13.66 1.93 -7.85
C VAL A 490 13.52 1.59 -9.34
N GLN A 491 12.41 0.96 -9.72
CA GLN A 491 12.07 0.69 -11.12
C GLN A 491 11.94 2.00 -11.92
N GLU A 492 11.18 2.98 -11.43
CA GLU A 492 11.02 4.29 -12.07
C GLU A 492 12.35 5.05 -12.19
N PHE A 493 13.20 4.98 -11.16
CA PHE A 493 14.52 5.60 -11.19
C PHE A 493 15.43 4.98 -12.26
N LEU A 494 15.51 3.64 -12.31
CA LEU A 494 16.32 2.94 -13.31
C LEU A 494 15.77 3.13 -14.73
N ALA A 495 14.44 3.17 -14.88
CA ALA A 495 13.80 3.52 -16.13
C ALA A 495 14.17 4.94 -16.58
N ALA A 496 14.20 5.91 -15.65
CA ALA A 496 14.62 7.28 -15.94
C ALA A 496 16.10 7.34 -16.35
N VAL A 497 16.99 6.61 -15.66
CA VAL A 497 18.41 6.48 -16.04
C VAL A 497 18.56 5.91 -17.45
N TYR A 498 17.82 4.85 -17.77
CA TYR A 498 17.83 4.24 -19.10
C TYR A 498 17.31 5.18 -20.19
N MET A 499 16.20 5.87 -19.92
CA MET A 499 15.61 6.80 -20.89
C MET A 499 16.51 8.01 -21.13
N PHE A 500 17.15 8.55 -20.09
CA PHE A 500 18.16 9.60 -20.24
C PHE A 500 19.36 9.12 -21.05
N HIS A 501 19.84 7.89 -20.80
CA HIS A 501 20.88 7.25 -21.62
C HIS A 501 20.46 7.09 -23.08
N CYS A 502 19.21 6.72 -23.35
CA CYS A 502 18.68 6.62 -24.72
C CYS A 502 18.68 7.98 -25.42
N PHE A 503 18.31 9.03 -24.70
CA PHE A 503 18.40 10.41 -25.18
C PHE A 503 19.83 10.81 -25.55
N THR A 504 20.79 10.66 -24.63
CA THR A 504 22.17 11.10 -24.87
C THR A 504 22.88 10.31 -25.96
N ASN A 505 22.55 9.02 -26.12
CA ASN A 505 23.12 8.14 -27.14
C ASN A 505 22.26 8.05 -28.41
N ARG A 506 21.25 8.92 -28.56
CA ARG A 506 20.40 9.02 -29.76
C ARG A 506 19.75 7.69 -30.17
N LYS A 507 19.24 6.93 -29.21
CA LYS A 507 18.42 5.73 -29.48
C LYS A 507 17.00 6.16 -29.87
N THR A 508 16.87 6.66 -31.10
CA THR A 508 15.65 7.32 -31.63
C THR A 508 14.44 6.41 -31.63
N GLU A 509 14.59 5.12 -31.96
CA GLU A 509 13.48 4.15 -31.94
C GLU A 509 12.81 4.06 -30.56
N VAL A 510 13.60 3.94 -29.49
CA VAL A 510 13.10 3.85 -28.10
C VAL A 510 12.38 5.14 -27.69
N LEU A 511 12.94 6.30 -28.07
CA LEU A 511 12.32 7.60 -27.79
C LEU A 511 11.00 7.75 -28.56
N GLN A 512 10.98 7.39 -29.84
CA GLN A 512 9.79 7.44 -30.68
C GLN A 512 8.70 6.52 -30.13
N ASP A 513 9.02 5.29 -29.76
CA ASP A 513 8.06 4.35 -29.18
C ASP A 513 7.51 4.85 -27.85
N PHE A 514 8.35 5.47 -27.01
CA PHE A 514 7.89 6.09 -25.77
C PHE A 514 6.92 7.25 -26.04
N PHE A 515 7.17 8.10 -27.05
CA PHE A 515 6.32 9.24 -27.36
C PHE A 515 5.14 8.92 -28.29
N ARG A 516 5.11 7.73 -28.91
CA ARG A 516 3.99 7.27 -29.74
C ARG A 516 2.74 7.12 -28.87
N GLN A 517 1.60 7.59 -29.39
CA GLN A 517 0.30 7.46 -28.74
C GLN A 517 -0.21 6.02 -28.85
N GLU A 518 -0.37 5.33 -27.72
CA GLU A 518 -1.19 4.12 -27.65
C GLU A 518 -2.63 4.52 -27.25
N ASP A 519 -3.37 5.11 -28.20
CA ASP A 519 -4.79 5.38 -28.04
C ASP A 519 -5.61 4.13 -28.41
N LYS A 520 -5.94 3.30 -27.42
CA LYS A 520 -6.98 2.26 -27.59
C LYS A 520 -8.25 2.48 -26.75
N ASP A 521 -8.23 3.32 -25.72
CA ASP A 521 -9.35 3.41 -24.77
C ASP A 521 -9.98 4.81 -24.55
N MET A 522 -9.61 5.83 -25.34
CA MET A 522 -10.26 7.14 -25.19
C MET A 522 -11.59 7.22 -25.96
N LYS A 523 -12.71 7.34 -25.22
CA LYS A 523 -14.06 7.52 -25.77
C LYS A 523 -14.12 8.67 -26.78
N THR A 524 -14.77 8.40 -27.91
CA THR A 524 -14.79 9.22 -29.14
C THR A 524 -15.28 10.67 -28.94
N GLU A 525 -16.06 10.96 -27.89
CA GLU A 525 -16.55 12.31 -27.58
C GLU A 525 -15.48 13.26 -26.98
N VAL A 526 -14.43 12.74 -26.33
CA VAL A 526 -13.32 13.58 -25.82
C VAL A 526 -12.38 13.99 -26.96
N ARG A 527 -12.30 13.16 -28.01
CA ARG A 527 -11.41 13.34 -29.16
C ARG A 527 -11.72 14.60 -29.96
N GLU A 528 -12.99 14.94 -30.15
CA GLU A 528 -13.39 16.10 -30.98
C GLU A 528 -13.17 17.46 -30.30
N ASN A 529 -13.18 17.51 -28.96
CA ASN A 529 -12.90 18.76 -28.23
C ASN A 529 -11.39 18.99 -27.99
N PHE A 530 -10.58 17.94 -27.97
CA PHE A 530 -9.13 18.02 -27.75
C PHE A 530 -8.32 18.36 -29.00
N LEU A 531 -8.77 17.94 -30.20
CA LEU A 531 -8.05 18.13 -31.47
C LEU A 531 -8.03 19.58 -32.02
N ARG A 532 -8.60 20.56 -31.30
CA ARG A 532 -8.68 21.96 -31.78
C ARG A 532 -7.52 22.88 -31.40
N LYS A 533 -6.51 22.43 -30.64
CA LYS A 533 -5.33 23.25 -30.30
C LYS A 533 -4.02 22.44 -30.38
N PRO A 534 -3.03 22.87 -31.19
CA PRO A 534 -1.81 22.12 -31.42
C PRO A 534 -0.78 22.40 -30.32
N HIS A 535 -0.30 21.39 -29.60
CA HIS A 535 0.85 21.56 -28.69
C HIS A 535 1.79 20.34 -28.72
N CYS A 536 3.09 20.66 -28.81
CA CYS A 536 4.33 19.89 -28.65
C CYS A 536 4.39 18.40 -29.08
N ILE A 537 3.41 17.56 -28.77
CA ILE A 537 3.33 16.16 -29.21
C ILE A 537 2.98 16.05 -30.70
N ASP A 538 2.10 16.92 -31.22
CA ASP A 538 1.89 17.07 -32.67
C ASP A 538 3.13 17.64 -33.37
N LYS A 539 3.89 18.46 -32.62
CA LYS A 539 5.22 18.87 -33.05
C LYS A 539 6.14 17.67 -33.08
N LEU A 540 6.26 16.84 -32.04
CA LEU A 540 7.16 15.67 -32.03
C LEU A 540 6.82 14.64 -33.11
N SER A 541 5.55 14.33 -33.34
CA SER A 541 5.14 13.43 -34.43
C SER A 541 5.48 14.00 -35.80
N SER A 542 5.16 15.27 -36.08
CA SER A 542 5.59 15.93 -37.32
C SER A 542 7.11 16.19 -37.39
N PHE A 543 7.80 16.36 -36.26
CA PHE A 543 9.24 16.61 -36.14
C PHE A 543 10.05 15.34 -36.37
N PHE A 544 9.57 14.17 -35.92
CA PHE A 544 10.14 12.87 -36.27
C PHE A 544 9.88 12.50 -37.75
N GLU A 545 8.88 13.11 -38.40
CA GLU A 545 8.65 12.96 -39.84
C GLU A 545 9.47 13.93 -40.71
N THR A 546 9.94 15.08 -40.19
CA THR A 546 10.50 16.17 -41.03
C THR A 546 11.92 16.66 -40.69
N VAL A 547 12.57 16.25 -39.59
CA VAL A 547 13.91 16.75 -39.24
C VAL A 547 14.95 15.62 -39.16
N ALA A 548 16.12 15.88 -39.77
CA ALA A 548 17.30 15.04 -39.66
C ALA A 548 17.66 14.76 -38.18
N GLU A 549 18.29 13.62 -37.92
CA GLU A 549 18.63 13.02 -36.62
C GLU A 549 19.51 13.89 -35.66
N SER A 550 19.69 15.19 -35.94
CA SER A 550 20.59 16.12 -35.26
C SER A 550 19.98 17.02 -34.16
N ASP A 551 18.66 17.17 -34.04
CA ASP A 551 18.08 18.36 -33.37
C ASP A 551 17.19 18.12 -32.12
N LEU A 552 17.12 16.90 -31.55
CA LEU A 552 16.37 16.72 -30.28
C LEU A 552 17.18 17.30 -29.10
N SER A 553 16.89 18.55 -28.73
CA SER A 553 17.53 19.20 -27.58
C SER A 553 16.99 18.68 -26.24
N LEU A 554 17.79 18.78 -25.18
CA LEU A 554 17.43 18.30 -23.84
C LEU A 554 16.15 18.97 -23.30
N ASP A 555 15.97 20.25 -23.58
CA ASP A 555 14.78 21.01 -23.16
C ASP A 555 13.51 20.55 -23.87
N VAL A 556 13.59 20.14 -25.15
CA VAL A 556 12.46 19.57 -25.88
C VAL A 556 12.12 18.19 -25.34
N PHE A 557 13.13 17.34 -25.13
CA PHE A 557 12.96 15.99 -24.59
C PHE A 557 12.30 15.99 -23.19
N LEU A 558 12.82 16.79 -22.26
CA LEU A 558 12.29 16.85 -20.89
C LEU A 558 10.88 17.46 -20.84
N ASN A 559 10.61 18.48 -21.66
CA ASN A 559 9.27 19.07 -21.78
C ASN A 559 8.26 18.03 -22.31
N ALA A 560 8.63 17.25 -23.32
CA ALA A 560 7.80 16.18 -23.88
C ALA A 560 7.50 15.08 -22.86
N ALA A 561 8.50 14.65 -22.10
CA ALA A 561 8.33 13.65 -21.05
C ALA A 561 7.36 14.15 -19.97
N MET A 562 7.47 15.42 -19.58
CA MET A 562 6.54 16.04 -18.62
C MET A 562 5.11 16.09 -19.17
N GLU A 563 4.92 16.49 -20.42
CA GLU A 563 3.58 16.53 -21.05
C GLU A 563 2.94 15.15 -21.08
N LYS A 564 3.68 14.11 -21.50
CA LYS A 564 3.20 12.71 -21.47
C LYS A 564 2.82 12.27 -20.06
N SER A 565 3.60 12.66 -19.05
CA SER A 565 3.28 12.36 -17.65
C SER A 565 1.99 13.06 -17.20
N LEU A 566 1.78 14.32 -17.54
CA LEU A 566 0.56 15.04 -17.19
C LEU A 566 -0.70 14.49 -17.86
N GLN A 567 -0.57 13.84 -19.01
CA GLN A 567 -1.67 13.15 -19.71
C GLN A 567 -2.05 11.81 -19.06
N SER A 568 -1.18 11.23 -18.24
CA SER A 568 -1.49 10.01 -17.49
C SER A 568 -2.59 10.28 -16.44
N GLU A 569 -3.69 9.52 -16.52
CA GLU A 569 -4.84 9.66 -15.62
C GLU A 569 -4.47 9.43 -14.14
N ASN A 570 -3.67 8.40 -13.86
CA ASN A 570 -3.31 7.98 -12.51
C ASN A 570 -1.94 8.50 -12.02
N GLY A 571 -1.16 9.13 -12.91
CA GLY A 571 0.16 9.65 -12.60
C GLY A 571 1.27 8.64 -12.42
N HIS A 572 1.14 7.43 -13.01
CA HIS A 572 2.17 6.39 -12.96
C HIS A 572 3.56 6.78 -13.54
N LEU A 573 3.68 7.94 -14.20
CA LEU A 573 4.95 8.48 -14.71
C LEU A 573 5.47 9.67 -13.90
N ASP A 574 4.83 10.04 -12.78
CA ASP A 574 5.18 11.25 -12.04
C ASP A 574 6.57 11.20 -11.46
N LEU A 575 6.89 10.11 -10.74
CA LEU A 575 8.18 9.99 -10.10
C LEU A 575 9.27 9.68 -11.14
N PHE A 576 8.95 8.91 -12.19
CA PHE A 576 9.80 8.78 -13.37
C PHE A 576 10.23 10.14 -13.97
N VAL A 577 9.30 11.07 -14.23
CA VAL A 577 9.68 12.39 -14.79
C VAL A 577 10.39 13.30 -13.79
N ARG A 578 10.07 13.20 -12.50
CA ARG A 578 10.84 13.86 -11.43
C ARG A 578 12.30 13.45 -11.48
N PHE A 579 12.57 12.15 -11.58
CA PHE A 579 13.92 11.62 -11.73
C PHE A 579 14.59 12.09 -13.02
N LEU A 580 13.91 12.06 -14.17
CA LEU A 580 14.47 12.56 -15.43
C LEU A 580 14.95 14.02 -15.33
N HIS A 581 14.15 14.89 -14.71
CA HIS A 581 14.51 16.29 -14.52
C HIS A 581 15.66 16.44 -13.52
N GLY A 582 15.67 15.72 -12.39
CA GLY A 582 16.78 15.77 -11.44
C GLY A 582 18.11 15.22 -12.02
N LEU A 583 18.04 14.23 -12.92
CA LEU A 583 19.21 13.63 -13.57
C LEU A 583 19.93 14.62 -14.50
N CYS A 584 19.26 15.67 -14.99
CA CYS A 584 19.90 16.65 -15.88
C CYS A 584 20.97 17.51 -15.20
N LEU A 585 20.93 17.59 -13.86
CA LEU A 585 21.85 18.42 -13.06
C LEU A 585 23.29 17.88 -13.09
N GLY A 586 24.25 18.81 -13.11
CA GLY A 586 25.68 18.48 -13.15
C GLY A 586 26.19 17.66 -11.95
N THR A 587 25.50 17.66 -10.81
CA THR A 587 25.80 16.79 -9.66
C THR A 587 25.54 15.32 -10.02
N ASN A 588 24.33 15.01 -10.49
CA ASN A 588 23.91 13.66 -10.86
C ASN A 588 24.63 13.16 -12.12
N GLN A 589 24.88 14.04 -13.09
CA GLN A 589 25.71 13.73 -14.26
C GLN A 589 27.16 13.36 -13.89
N ARG A 590 27.75 14.01 -12.87
CA ARG A 590 29.08 13.62 -12.38
C ARG A 590 29.07 12.28 -11.65
N LEU A 591 28.01 11.99 -10.88
CA LEU A 591 27.89 10.73 -10.14
C LEU A 591 27.63 9.52 -11.05
N LEU A 592 26.77 9.69 -12.06
CA LEU A 592 26.28 8.62 -12.93
C LEU A 592 26.73 8.76 -14.40
N GLY A 593 27.72 9.62 -14.70
CA GLY A 593 28.10 9.95 -16.08
C GLY A 593 28.53 8.75 -16.94
N GLY A 594 29.05 7.68 -16.32
CA GLY A 594 29.33 6.42 -17.02
C GLY A 594 28.08 5.70 -17.54
N LEU A 595 26.92 5.93 -16.91
CA LEU A 595 25.61 5.38 -17.28
C LEU A 595 24.85 6.32 -18.21
N LEU A 596 24.77 7.60 -17.84
CA LEU A 596 23.91 8.59 -18.52
C LEU A 596 24.48 9.04 -19.88
N GLY A 597 25.78 8.85 -20.14
CA GLY A 597 26.46 9.38 -21.31
C GLY A 597 27.07 10.76 -21.05
N GLN A 598 28.09 11.14 -21.83
CA GLN A 598 28.77 12.44 -21.69
C GLN A 598 27.93 13.55 -22.32
N THR A 599 27.16 14.28 -21.52
CA THR A 599 26.53 15.54 -21.93
C THR A 599 27.06 16.69 -21.09
N GLN A 600 27.78 17.63 -21.71
CA GLN A 600 28.01 18.94 -21.12
C GLN A 600 26.71 19.74 -21.22
N ASN A 601 25.81 19.54 -20.27
CA ASN A 601 24.59 20.32 -20.17
C ASN A 601 24.97 21.75 -19.79
N SER A 602 24.82 22.68 -20.75
CA SER A 602 25.14 24.07 -20.49
C SER A 602 24.13 24.65 -19.46
N PRO A 603 24.56 25.54 -18.56
CA PRO A 603 23.65 26.20 -17.61
C PRO A 603 22.45 26.87 -18.29
N GLU A 604 22.63 27.36 -19.52
CA GLU A 604 21.60 27.99 -20.33
C GLU A 604 20.50 27.00 -20.75
N ILE A 605 20.86 25.76 -21.08
CA ILE A 605 19.89 24.70 -21.41
C ILE A 605 19.09 24.32 -20.17
N ILE A 606 19.74 24.15 -19.02
CA ILE A 606 19.07 23.83 -17.75
C ILE A 606 18.12 24.96 -17.36
N GLN A 607 18.54 26.22 -17.50
CA GLN A 607 17.67 27.38 -17.28
C GLN A 607 16.46 27.37 -18.22
N ARG A 608 16.64 27.01 -19.49
CA ARG A 608 15.54 26.87 -20.44
C ARG A 608 14.55 25.78 -20.04
N VAL A 609 15.03 24.63 -19.56
CA VAL A 609 14.17 23.56 -19.02
C VAL A 609 13.32 24.09 -17.86
N MET A 610 13.94 24.77 -16.89
CA MET A 610 13.22 25.36 -15.75
C MET A 610 12.17 26.39 -16.19
N GLU A 611 12.51 27.25 -17.15
CA GLU A 611 11.57 28.24 -17.71
C GLU A 611 10.43 27.60 -18.49
N ASN A 612 10.68 26.49 -19.22
CA ASN A 612 9.65 25.73 -19.91
C ASN A 612 8.65 25.13 -18.90
N LEU A 613 9.13 24.52 -17.81
CA LEU A 613 8.28 24.02 -16.73
C LEU A 613 7.40 25.12 -16.12
N LYS A 614 7.98 26.29 -15.83
CA LYS A 614 7.26 27.45 -15.26
C LYS A 614 6.17 28.00 -16.19
N LYS A 615 6.32 27.84 -17.50
CA LYS A 615 5.43 28.38 -18.55
C LYS A 615 4.55 27.32 -19.21
N MET A 616 4.60 26.08 -18.73
CA MET A 616 3.90 24.94 -19.34
C MET A 616 2.38 25.17 -19.41
N ASN A 617 1.79 24.90 -20.57
CA ASN A 617 0.34 24.97 -20.72
C ASN A 617 -0.31 23.79 -19.99
N THR A 618 -1.17 24.12 -19.03
CA THR A 618 -1.84 23.12 -18.20
C THR A 618 -3.36 23.25 -18.24
N GLU A 619 -3.95 23.96 -19.24
CA GLU A 619 -5.38 24.31 -19.29
C GLU A 619 -6.32 23.12 -19.02
N ASN A 620 -6.00 21.95 -19.59
CA ASN A 620 -6.80 20.72 -19.45
C ASN A 620 -6.21 19.70 -18.46
N ILE A 621 -5.25 20.10 -17.64
CA ILE A 621 -4.59 19.22 -16.66
C ILE A 621 -5.21 19.46 -15.28
N SER A 622 -5.50 18.40 -14.54
CA SER A 622 -6.11 18.56 -13.22
C SER A 622 -5.23 19.34 -12.23
N PRO A 623 -5.83 20.11 -11.31
CA PRO A 623 -5.09 20.82 -10.27
C PRO A 623 -4.11 19.92 -9.50
N ASP A 624 -4.54 18.71 -9.12
CA ASP A 624 -3.69 17.75 -8.42
C ASP A 624 -2.47 17.33 -9.25
N ARG A 625 -2.67 16.94 -10.52
CA ARG A 625 -1.57 16.48 -11.40
C ARG A 625 -0.56 17.59 -11.68
N SER A 626 -1.02 18.85 -11.77
CA SER A 626 -0.13 19.99 -12.07
C SER A 626 0.89 20.31 -10.97
N ILE A 627 0.67 19.83 -9.73
CA ILE A 627 1.65 19.96 -8.65
C ILE A 627 2.96 19.23 -9.02
N ASN A 628 2.89 18.20 -9.87
CA ASN A 628 4.07 17.47 -10.31
C ASN A 628 5.11 18.35 -11.04
N ILE A 629 4.67 19.43 -11.70
CA ILE A 629 5.59 20.42 -12.31
C ILE A 629 6.44 21.10 -11.24
N PHE A 630 5.82 21.48 -10.12
CA PHE A 630 6.52 22.09 -8.98
C PHE A 630 7.50 21.11 -8.31
N HIS A 631 7.15 19.83 -8.23
CA HIS A 631 8.09 18.81 -7.77
C HIS A 631 9.28 18.61 -8.71
N CYS A 632 9.07 18.66 -10.03
CA CYS A 632 10.18 18.59 -11.00
C CYS A 632 11.14 19.79 -10.83
N LEU A 633 10.62 21.01 -10.61
CA LEU A 633 11.45 22.18 -10.27
C LEU A 633 12.24 21.95 -8.97
N THR A 634 11.61 21.37 -7.96
CA THR A 634 12.27 21.04 -6.68
C THR A 634 13.40 20.02 -6.87
N GLU A 635 13.20 18.98 -7.68
CA GLU A 635 14.22 17.98 -8.01
C GLU A 635 15.37 18.58 -8.84
N MET A 636 15.10 19.63 -9.61
CA MET A 636 16.11 20.44 -10.29
C MET A 636 16.83 21.45 -9.36
N ASN A 637 16.59 21.39 -8.04
CA ASN A 637 17.10 22.34 -7.04
C ASN A 637 16.65 23.80 -7.28
N ASP A 638 15.58 24.03 -8.04
CA ASP A 638 15.00 25.37 -8.22
C ASP A 638 14.02 25.69 -7.10
N GLN A 639 14.42 26.59 -6.20
CA GLN A 639 13.60 27.07 -5.08
C GLN A 639 12.98 28.44 -5.34
N SER A 640 13.15 29.02 -6.53
CA SER A 640 12.67 30.38 -6.85
C SER A 640 11.18 30.56 -6.59
N VAL A 641 10.34 29.68 -7.15
CA VAL A 641 8.88 29.74 -6.96
C VAL A 641 8.51 29.58 -5.47
N HIS A 642 9.21 28.72 -4.73
CA HIS A 642 8.97 28.53 -3.30
C HIS A 642 9.30 29.79 -2.49
N GLN A 643 10.46 30.40 -2.75
CA GLN A 643 10.91 31.63 -2.10
C GLN A 643 9.98 32.80 -2.41
N GLU A 644 9.60 32.99 -3.67
CA GLU A 644 8.66 34.03 -4.10
C GLU A 644 7.30 33.91 -3.39
N ILE A 645 6.80 32.68 -3.18
CA ILE A 645 5.54 32.46 -2.44
C ILE A 645 5.72 32.69 -0.94
N GLN A 646 6.84 32.26 -0.34
CA GLN A 646 7.11 32.54 1.06
C GLN A 646 7.18 34.05 1.33
N GLU A 647 7.83 34.81 0.45
CA GLU A 647 7.87 36.27 0.51
C GLU A 647 6.48 36.88 0.33
N PHE A 648 5.72 36.41 -0.66
CA PHE A 648 4.34 36.83 -0.88
C PHE A 648 3.47 36.62 0.38
N MET A 649 3.57 35.46 1.03
CA MET A 649 2.83 35.12 2.24
C MET A 649 3.24 35.97 3.46
N LYS A 650 4.51 36.37 3.55
CA LYS A 650 5.01 37.26 4.62
C LYS A 650 4.66 38.74 4.36
N SER A 651 4.51 39.12 3.09
CA SER A 651 4.25 40.50 2.72
C SER A 651 2.85 40.95 3.14
N LYS A 652 2.72 42.22 3.55
CA LYS A 652 1.40 42.84 3.78
C LYS A 652 0.70 43.21 2.46
N ASN A 653 1.42 43.16 1.33
CA ASN A 653 0.93 43.64 0.03
C ASN A 653 0.45 42.47 -0.85
N ARG A 654 -0.81 42.07 -0.67
CA ARG A 654 -1.46 41.00 -1.47
C ARG A 654 -1.83 41.43 -2.91
N GLY A 655 -1.37 42.60 -3.37
CA GLY A 655 -1.67 43.13 -4.71
C GLY A 655 -0.89 42.47 -5.87
N GLN A 656 0.16 41.70 -5.57
CA GLN A 656 0.96 41.00 -6.57
C GLN A 656 0.13 39.95 -7.30
N ARG A 657 0.22 39.94 -8.65
CA ARG A 657 -0.47 38.95 -9.47
C ARG A 657 0.31 37.64 -9.48
N LEU A 658 -0.30 36.57 -8.98
CA LEU A 658 0.29 35.22 -8.99
C LEU A 658 0.10 34.56 -10.37
N SER A 659 1.14 33.92 -10.89
CA SER A 659 1.03 33.08 -12.09
C SER A 659 0.43 31.71 -11.77
N VAL A 660 0.13 30.90 -12.79
CA VAL A 660 -0.47 29.58 -12.62
C VAL A 660 0.43 28.64 -11.79
N ILE A 661 1.74 28.63 -12.05
CA ILE A 661 2.69 27.81 -11.26
C ILE A 661 2.81 28.30 -9.82
N HIS A 662 2.73 29.62 -9.58
CA HIS A 662 2.66 30.16 -8.22
C HIS A 662 1.43 29.67 -7.47
N CYS A 663 0.27 29.61 -8.15
CA CYS A 663 -0.94 29.08 -7.56
C CYS A 663 -0.83 27.58 -7.25
N SER A 664 -0.23 26.77 -8.13
CA SER A 664 0.00 25.34 -7.86
C SER A 664 0.93 25.14 -6.67
N ALA A 665 2.04 25.89 -6.61
CA ALA A 665 2.98 25.81 -5.49
C ALA A 665 2.38 26.34 -4.19
N LEU A 666 1.56 27.40 -4.23
CA LEU A 666 0.82 27.89 -3.05
C LEU A 666 -0.20 26.85 -2.59
N ALA A 667 -0.91 26.21 -3.52
CA ALA A 667 -1.85 25.14 -3.20
C ALA A 667 -1.15 23.98 -2.48
N TYR A 668 -0.01 23.55 -3.02
CA TYR A 668 0.84 22.55 -2.37
C TYR A 668 1.31 23.02 -0.98
N MET A 669 1.84 24.22 -0.84
CA MET A 669 2.31 24.74 0.45
C MET A 669 1.19 24.82 1.50
N LEU A 670 0.00 25.29 1.12
CA LEU A 670 -1.17 25.33 1.99
C LEU A 670 -1.67 23.93 2.32
N GLN A 671 -1.75 23.05 1.30
CA GLN A 671 -2.10 21.65 1.46
C GLN A 671 -1.10 20.94 2.36
N MET A 672 0.16 21.38 2.43
CA MET A 672 1.20 20.78 3.25
C MET A 672 1.42 21.49 4.61
N SER A 673 0.80 22.63 4.89
CA SER A 673 0.96 23.32 6.20
C SER A 673 0.50 22.48 7.40
N GLU A 674 1.26 22.41 8.50
CA GLU A 674 0.81 21.75 9.75
C GLU A 674 -0.40 22.46 10.37
N GLU A 675 -0.47 23.78 10.18
CA GLU A 675 -1.61 24.59 10.57
C GLU A 675 -2.74 24.47 9.54
N VAL A 676 -3.95 24.21 10.04
CA VAL A 676 -5.18 24.19 9.25
C VAL A 676 -5.59 25.61 8.96
N LEU A 677 -5.80 25.95 7.69
CA LEU A 677 -6.20 27.29 7.27
C LEU A 677 -7.67 27.54 7.67
N ASP A 678 -7.95 28.64 8.37
CA ASP A 678 -9.35 28.94 8.75
C ASP A 678 -10.22 29.22 7.52
N GLU A 679 -9.70 29.97 6.55
CA GLU A 679 -10.44 30.34 5.34
C GLU A 679 -9.52 30.43 4.11
N LEU A 680 -9.83 29.63 3.09
CA LEU A 680 -9.32 29.77 1.74
C LEU A 680 -10.26 30.68 0.95
N ASP A 681 -9.94 31.97 0.90
CA ASP A 681 -10.67 32.93 0.07
C ASP A 681 -9.85 33.27 -1.17
N GLN A 682 -10.32 32.81 -2.32
CA GLN A 682 -9.61 33.00 -3.58
C GLN A 682 -9.59 34.44 -4.08
N SER A 683 -10.51 35.29 -3.60
CA SER A 683 -10.52 36.72 -3.96
C SER A 683 -9.30 37.47 -3.42
N LYS A 684 -8.66 36.94 -2.37
CA LYS A 684 -7.38 37.45 -1.83
C LYS A 684 -6.20 37.24 -2.78
N TYR A 685 -6.32 36.37 -3.79
CA TYR A 685 -5.24 36.05 -4.72
C TYR A 685 -5.56 36.58 -6.11
N ARG A 686 -4.83 37.63 -6.52
CA ARG A 686 -4.96 38.17 -7.88
C ARG A 686 -4.31 37.21 -8.88
N THR A 687 -5.10 36.44 -9.63
CA THR A 687 -4.57 35.50 -10.65
C THR A 687 -5.54 35.33 -11.83
N SER A 688 -5.25 34.44 -12.78
CA SER A 688 -6.17 34.04 -13.85
C SER A 688 -7.21 33.04 -13.33
N ASP A 689 -8.27 32.78 -14.09
CA ASP A 689 -9.24 31.73 -13.72
C ASP A 689 -8.59 30.35 -13.61
N GLN A 690 -7.60 30.05 -14.46
CA GLN A 690 -6.79 28.85 -14.32
C GLN A 690 -5.99 28.84 -13.01
N GLY A 691 -5.38 29.97 -12.61
CA GLY A 691 -4.68 30.09 -11.34
C GLY A 691 -5.61 29.86 -10.13
N LYS A 692 -6.85 30.35 -10.19
CA LYS A 692 -7.89 30.05 -9.18
C LYS A 692 -8.18 28.56 -9.08
N GLN A 693 -8.32 27.88 -10.22
CA GLN A 693 -8.51 26.42 -10.25
C GLN A 693 -7.31 25.67 -9.63
N ARG A 694 -6.08 26.16 -9.82
CA ARG A 694 -4.88 25.57 -9.20
C ARG A 694 -4.87 25.62 -7.67
N LEU A 695 -5.64 26.51 -7.06
CA LEU A 695 -5.73 26.62 -5.61
C LEU A 695 -6.71 25.62 -4.97
N ILE A 696 -7.51 24.90 -5.78
CA ILE A 696 -8.52 23.96 -5.27
C ILE A 696 -7.92 22.86 -4.37
N PRO A 697 -6.76 22.23 -4.67
CA PRO A 697 -6.17 21.23 -3.78
C PRO A 697 -5.96 21.69 -2.33
N ALA A 698 -5.80 23.01 -2.10
CA ALA A 698 -5.65 23.58 -0.76
C ALA A 698 -6.89 23.41 0.12
N VAL A 699 -8.07 23.13 -0.45
CA VAL A 699 -9.30 22.90 0.33
C VAL A 699 -9.22 21.68 1.25
N ARG A 700 -8.27 20.76 0.99
CA ARG A 700 -7.98 19.62 1.88
C ARG A 700 -7.51 20.05 3.26
N ASN A 701 -6.91 21.23 3.38
CA ASN A 701 -6.34 21.73 4.64
C ASN A 701 -6.96 23.06 5.09
N CYS A 702 -8.26 23.29 4.83
CA CYS A 702 -8.97 24.46 5.35
C CYS A 702 -10.31 24.15 6.01
N ARG A 703 -10.81 25.06 6.86
CA ARG A 703 -12.14 24.96 7.51
C ARG A 703 -13.25 25.56 6.65
N LYS A 704 -12.95 26.63 5.93
CA LYS A 704 -13.85 27.32 5.01
C LYS A 704 -13.17 27.54 3.65
N ALA A 705 -13.90 27.36 2.56
CA ALA A 705 -13.44 27.64 1.21
C ALA A 705 -14.45 28.50 0.44
N GLU A 706 -14.00 29.68 -0.01
CA GLU A 706 -14.77 30.56 -0.87
C GLU A 706 -14.26 30.45 -2.31
N LEU A 707 -14.97 29.67 -3.13
CA LEU A 707 -14.65 29.39 -4.53
C LEU A 707 -15.67 30.05 -5.47
N ARG A 708 -16.20 31.22 -5.09
CA ARG A 708 -17.24 31.92 -5.83
C ARG A 708 -16.70 32.48 -7.15
N GLY A 709 -17.31 32.10 -8.27
CA GLY A 709 -16.92 32.63 -9.60
C GLY A 709 -15.48 32.27 -9.99
N CYS A 710 -15.08 31.03 -9.75
CA CYS A 710 -13.75 30.50 -10.06
C CYS A 710 -13.68 29.78 -11.42
N SER A 711 -14.72 29.90 -12.24
CA SER A 711 -14.82 29.27 -13.56
C SER A 711 -14.53 27.76 -13.48
N LEU A 712 -15.12 27.08 -12.49
CA LEU A 712 -14.89 25.65 -12.27
C LEU A 712 -15.26 24.82 -13.51
N THR A 713 -14.33 23.97 -13.94
CA THR A 713 -14.51 22.94 -14.98
C THR A 713 -14.77 21.58 -14.33
N GLU A 714 -15.26 20.61 -15.09
CA GLU A 714 -15.46 19.22 -14.63
C GLU A 714 -14.19 18.63 -14.01
N ILE A 715 -13.03 18.87 -14.64
CA ILE A 715 -11.71 18.44 -14.15
C ILE A 715 -11.41 19.03 -12.76
N SER A 716 -11.65 20.33 -12.59
CA SER A 716 -11.41 21.01 -11.32
C SER A 716 -12.42 20.60 -10.23
N CYS A 717 -13.64 20.24 -10.62
CA CYS A 717 -14.66 19.67 -9.73
C CYS A 717 -14.27 18.27 -9.25
N SER A 718 -13.63 17.46 -10.10
CA SER A 718 -13.10 16.15 -9.68
C SER A 718 -12.08 16.28 -8.55
N SER A 719 -11.14 17.24 -8.66
CA SER A 719 -10.20 17.57 -7.57
C SER A 719 -10.89 18.01 -6.28
N LEU A 720 -11.94 18.83 -6.38
CA LEU A 720 -12.73 19.25 -5.23
C LEU A 720 -13.47 18.07 -4.58
N VAL A 721 -14.05 17.18 -5.38
CA VAL A 721 -14.75 15.97 -4.90
C VAL A 721 -13.78 15.01 -4.22
N SER A 722 -12.58 14.82 -4.78
CA SER A 722 -11.50 14.09 -4.11
C SER A 722 -11.19 14.68 -2.73
N ALA A 723 -11.15 16.01 -2.61
CA ALA A 723 -10.92 16.67 -1.32
C ALA A 723 -12.11 16.53 -0.35
N LEU A 724 -13.36 16.47 -0.82
CA LEU A 724 -14.55 16.26 0.02
C LEU A 724 -14.67 14.82 0.54
N LYS A 725 -14.26 13.84 -0.28
CA LYS A 725 -14.17 12.41 0.10
C LYS A 725 -13.05 12.13 1.10
N SER A 726 -12.06 13.02 1.18
CA SER A 726 -10.98 12.87 2.14
C SER A 726 -11.50 12.90 3.58
N ASN A 727 -11.29 11.81 4.32
CA ASN A 727 -11.56 11.72 5.75
C ASN A 727 -10.75 12.75 6.57
N SER A 728 -9.68 13.31 6.00
CA SER A 728 -8.84 14.33 6.64
C SER A 728 -9.36 15.75 6.44
N SER A 729 -10.40 15.94 5.62
CA SER A 729 -10.91 17.27 5.31
C SER A 729 -11.43 17.99 6.56
N HIS A 730 -10.81 19.13 6.84
CA HIS A 730 -11.26 20.05 7.88
C HIS A 730 -12.44 20.93 7.42
N LEU A 731 -12.85 20.80 6.16
CA LEU A 731 -13.83 21.68 5.54
C LEU A 731 -15.20 21.51 6.20
N ARG A 732 -15.81 22.64 6.56
CA ARG A 732 -17.15 22.77 7.16
C ARG A 732 -18.03 23.70 6.35
N ASP A 733 -17.45 24.69 5.68
CA ASP A 733 -18.17 25.65 4.86
C ASP A 733 -17.54 25.75 3.46
N LEU A 734 -18.35 25.51 2.43
CA LEU A 734 -17.97 25.58 1.02
C LEU A 734 -18.94 26.46 0.24
N ASP A 735 -18.42 27.53 -0.36
CA ASP A 735 -19.15 28.38 -1.29
C ASP A 735 -18.68 28.18 -2.73
N LEU A 736 -19.57 27.63 -3.56
CA LEU A 736 -19.37 27.42 -5.00
C LEU A 736 -20.24 28.33 -5.85
N SER A 737 -20.87 29.35 -5.27
CA SER A 737 -21.83 30.21 -5.96
C SER A 737 -21.23 30.88 -7.20
N LYS A 738 -22.07 31.25 -8.17
CA LYS A 738 -21.66 31.90 -9.44
C LYS A 738 -20.69 31.06 -10.30
N ASN A 739 -20.71 29.73 -10.17
CA ASN A 739 -19.96 28.83 -11.06
C ASN A 739 -20.92 28.08 -11.97
N LYS A 740 -20.55 27.86 -13.24
CA LYS A 740 -21.41 27.19 -14.23
C LYS A 740 -21.37 25.66 -14.08
N LEU A 741 -21.67 25.15 -12.88
CA LEU A 741 -21.58 23.72 -12.56
C LEU A 741 -22.57 22.86 -13.36
N GLN A 742 -23.76 23.38 -13.63
CA GLN A 742 -24.86 22.64 -14.25
C GLN A 742 -25.25 21.39 -13.42
N ASP A 743 -26.18 20.58 -13.92
CA ASP A 743 -26.64 19.40 -13.21
C ASP A 743 -25.58 18.29 -13.10
N SER A 744 -24.71 18.15 -14.11
CA SER A 744 -23.62 17.17 -14.10
C SER A 744 -22.56 17.49 -13.03
N GLY A 745 -22.17 18.76 -12.90
CA GLY A 745 -21.21 19.19 -11.88
C GLY A 745 -21.74 19.00 -10.47
N VAL A 746 -23.03 19.25 -10.22
CA VAL A 746 -23.66 18.99 -8.91
C VAL A 746 -23.82 17.50 -8.64
N LYS A 747 -24.15 16.69 -9.66
CA LYS A 747 -24.16 15.24 -9.51
C LYS A 747 -22.78 14.71 -9.10
N LEU A 748 -21.72 15.20 -9.74
CA LEU A 748 -20.34 14.86 -9.37
C LEU A 748 -20.03 15.32 -7.94
N LEU A 749 -20.38 16.56 -7.58
CA LEU A 749 -20.19 17.10 -6.23
C LEU A 749 -20.90 16.26 -5.15
N CYS A 750 -22.15 15.87 -5.40
CA CYS A 750 -22.95 15.06 -4.47
C CYS A 750 -22.32 13.68 -4.22
N SER A 751 -21.59 13.12 -5.19
CA SER A 751 -20.84 11.88 -4.98
C SER A 751 -19.71 12.00 -3.94
N GLY A 752 -19.27 13.23 -3.65
CA GLY A 752 -18.29 13.54 -2.60
C GLY A 752 -18.90 13.87 -1.24
N LEU A 753 -20.21 14.09 -1.16
CA LEU A 753 -20.94 14.29 0.11
C LEU A 753 -21.27 12.92 0.75
N SER A 754 -20.24 12.09 0.90
CA SER A 754 -20.34 10.75 1.49
C SER A 754 -20.63 10.83 3.00
N PRO A 755 -20.97 9.70 3.66
CA PRO A 755 -21.17 9.68 5.12
C PRO A 755 -19.96 10.14 5.94
N HIS A 756 -18.76 10.18 5.34
CA HIS A 756 -17.54 10.67 5.97
C HIS A 756 -17.28 12.16 5.73
N CYS A 757 -18.04 12.79 4.83
CA CYS A 757 -17.93 14.21 4.52
C CYS A 757 -18.50 15.05 5.66
N ARG A 758 -17.67 15.88 6.28
CA ARG A 758 -18.05 16.71 7.44
C ARG A 758 -18.56 18.09 7.06
N LEU A 759 -18.89 18.31 5.78
CA LEU A 759 -19.35 19.61 5.31
C LEU A 759 -20.71 19.96 5.92
N GLU A 760 -20.79 21.11 6.59
CA GLU A 760 -22.00 21.58 7.27
C GLU A 760 -22.75 22.62 6.45
N THR A 761 -22.04 23.43 5.67
CA THR A 761 -22.61 24.48 4.83
C THR A 761 -22.16 24.34 3.38
N LEU A 762 -23.11 24.29 2.46
CA LEU A 762 -22.89 24.28 1.02
C LEU A 762 -23.69 25.39 0.34
N ARG A 763 -23.01 26.30 -0.36
CA ARG A 763 -23.67 27.35 -1.16
C ARG A 763 -23.46 27.10 -2.65
N LEU A 764 -24.56 27.00 -3.38
CA LEU A 764 -24.63 26.74 -4.82
C LEU A 764 -25.48 27.80 -5.52
N SER A 765 -25.47 29.05 -5.03
CA SER A 765 -26.31 30.10 -5.62
C SER A 765 -25.85 30.46 -7.02
N ASP A 766 -26.77 30.64 -7.97
CA ASP A 766 -26.43 31.02 -9.36
C ASP A 766 -25.43 30.03 -10.02
N CYS A 767 -25.76 28.73 -9.95
CA CYS A 767 -24.92 27.65 -10.49
C CYS A 767 -25.46 27.00 -11.77
N ARG A 768 -26.55 27.55 -12.33
CA ARG A 768 -27.29 27.01 -13.49
C ARG A 768 -27.89 25.63 -13.24
N LEU A 769 -28.42 25.42 -12.05
CA LEU A 769 -29.05 24.15 -11.67
C LEU A 769 -30.51 24.10 -12.13
N THR A 770 -30.94 22.91 -12.53
CA THR A 770 -32.34 22.59 -12.87
C THR A 770 -32.93 21.58 -11.88
N GLU A 771 -34.15 21.13 -12.12
CA GLU A 771 -34.82 20.07 -11.35
C GLU A 771 -33.99 18.77 -11.25
N ILE A 772 -33.12 18.48 -12.23
CA ILE A 772 -32.29 17.27 -12.26
C ILE A 772 -31.31 17.26 -11.07
N SER A 773 -30.70 18.40 -10.75
CA SER A 773 -29.80 18.55 -9.60
C SER A 773 -30.46 18.19 -8.26
N CYS A 774 -31.76 18.47 -8.11
CA CYS A 774 -32.48 18.20 -6.87
C CYS A 774 -32.47 16.69 -6.52
N SER A 775 -32.55 15.81 -7.52
CA SER A 775 -32.47 14.35 -7.28
C SER A 775 -31.15 13.93 -6.62
N SER A 776 -30.03 14.50 -7.09
CA SER A 776 -28.68 14.20 -6.58
C SER A 776 -28.49 14.78 -5.18
N LEU A 777 -28.95 16.02 -4.96
CA LEU A 777 -28.92 16.66 -3.65
C LEU A 777 -29.77 15.91 -2.62
N VAL A 778 -30.97 15.45 -2.99
CA VAL A 778 -31.83 14.63 -2.12
C VAL A 778 -31.14 13.32 -1.75
N SER A 779 -30.47 12.67 -2.69
CA SER A 779 -29.67 11.46 -2.39
C SER A 779 -28.57 11.74 -1.38
N ALA A 780 -27.88 12.88 -1.49
CA ALA A 780 -26.84 13.29 -0.54
C ALA A 780 -27.42 13.68 0.83
N LEU A 781 -28.61 14.30 0.88
CA LEU A 781 -29.30 14.63 2.13
C LEU A 781 -29.85 13.40 2.87
N LYS A 782 -30.15 12.33 2.12
CA LYS A 782 -30.60 11.04 2.66
C LYS A 782 -29.46 10.14 3.11
N SER A 783 -28.19 10.50 2.85
CA SER A 783 -27.04 9.73 3.33
C SER A 783 -27.02 9.66 4.85
N ASN A 784 -26.53 8.55 5.40
CA ASN A 784 -26.51 8.32 6.84
C ASN A 784 -25.08 7.98 7.33
N PRO A 785 -24.45 8.84 8.14
CA PRO A 785 -24.89 10.20 8.50
C PRO A 785 -24.72 11.22 7.38
N SER A 786 -25.66 12.17 7.26
CA SER A 786 -25.42 13.44 6.56
C SER A 786 -25.00 14.50 7.57
N HIS A 787 -23.94 15.25 7.27
CA HIS A 787 -23.46 16.34 8.13
C HIS A 787 -23.93 17.73 7.69
N LEU A 788 -24.62 17.81 6.53
CA LEU A 788 -25.03 19.07 5.94
C LEU A 788 -26.20 19.68 6.71
N ARG A 789 -26.01 20.90 7.23
CA ARG A 789 -26.99 21.68 8.00
C ARG A 789 -27.56 22.86 7.21
N LYS A 790 -26.77 23.45 6.31
CA LYS A 790 -27.16 24.65 5.55
C LYS A 790 -26.90 24.43 4.06
N LEU A 791 -27.93 24.57 3.26
CA LEU A 791 -27.86 24.47 1.80
C LEU A 791 -28.49 25.71 1.19
N ASN A 792 -27.75 26.43 0.35
CA ASN A 792 -28.27 27.60 -0.36
C ASN A 792 -28.31 27.32 -1.86
N LEU A 793 -29.51 27.37 -2.45
CA LEU A 793 -29.76 27.12 -3.87
C LEU A 793 -30.32 28.34 -4.61
N ARG A 794 -30.30 29.54 -4.00
CA ARG A 794 -30.85 30.77 -4.58
C ARG A 794 -30.38 31.02 -6.01
N TRP A 795 -31.22 31.69 -6.79
CA TRP A 795 -30.87 32.11 -8.16
C TRP A 795 -30.58 30.93 -9.11
N ASN A 796 -31.17 29.75 -8.86
CA ASN A 796 -31.21 28.61 -9.79
C ASN A 796 -32.61 28.38 -10.35
N GLN A 797 -32.73 27.63 -11.44
CA GLN A 797 -33.99 27.37 -12.15
C GLN A 797 -34.54 25.98 -11.80
N LEU A 798 -34.77 25.74 -10.50
CA LEU A 798 -35.15 24.40 -10.00
C LEU A 798 -36.58 23.97 -10.38
N GLN A 799 -37.45 24.92 -10.72
CA GLN A 799 -38.89 24.71 -10.98
C GLN A 799 -39.65 24.11 -9.77
N ASP A 800 -40.98 24.08 -9.84
CA ASP A 800 -41.83 23.53 -8.77
C ASP A 800 -41.58 22.03 -8.55
N SER A 801 -41.27 21.29 -9.62
CA SER A 801 -40.87 19.88 -9.61
C SER A 801 -39.61 19.63 -8.79
N GLY A 802 -38.56 20.44 -8.98
CA GLY A 802 -37.33 20.34 -8.20
C GLY A 802 -37.54 20.67 -6.72
N VAL A 803 -38.39 21.65 -6.40
CA VAL A 803 -38.75 21.98 -5.01
C VAL A 803 -39.51 20.83 -4.34
N LYS A 804 -40.47 20.21 -5.04
CA LYS A 804 -41.18 19.01 -4.55
C LYS A 804 -40.21 17.86 -4.20
N LEU A 805 -39.20 17.64 -5.06
CA LEU A 805 -38.16 16.64 -4.79
C LEU A 805 -37.37 16.98 -3.52
N LEU A 806 -36.94 18.24 -3.36
CA LEU A 806 -36.24 18.69 -2.16
C LEU A 806 -37.07 18.50 -0.89
N CYS A 807 -38.38 18.85 -0.92
CA CYS A 807 -39.30 18.61 0.21
C CYS A 807 -39.31 17.13 0.63
N SER A 808 -39.37 16.19 -0.32
CA SER A 808 -39.31 14.74 -0.03
C SER A 808 -37.98 14.28 0.57
N GLY A 809 -36.90 15.04 0.35
CA GLY A 809 -35.61 14.83 0.98
C GLY A 809 -35.59 15.31 2.43
N LEU A 810 -36.22 16.46 2.71
CA LEU A 810 -36.32 17.05 4.05
C LEU A 810 -37.17 16.21 5.00
N GLU A 811 -38.16 15.49 4.49
CA GLU A 811 -39.00 14.54 5.25
C GLU A 811 -38.24 13.28 5.71
N SER A 812 -37.04 13.04 5.17
CA SER A 812 -36.23 11.88 5.56
C SER A 812 -35.79 12.01 7.03
N PRO A 813 -35.90 10.94 7.86
CA PRO A 813 -35.42 10.95 9.24
C PRO A 813 -33.89 11.11 9.34
N HIS A 814 -33.17 10.89 8.24
CA HIS A 814 -31.72 11.06 8.17
C HIS A 814 -31.29 12.47 7.75
N CYS A 815 -32.23 13.32 7.29
CA CYS A 815 -31.92 14.69 6.92
C CYS A 815 -31.65 15.55 8.17
N ARG A 816 -30.51 16.24 8.20
CA ARG A 816 -30.11 17.15 9.30
C ARG A 816 -30.11 18.62 8.89
N LEU A 817 -30.76 18.94 7.77
CA LEU A 817 -30.75 20.29 7.22
C LEU A 817 -31.60 21.22 8.10
N GLU A 818 -30.99 22.29 8.59
CA GLU A 818 -31.61 23.34 9.41
C GLU A 818 -32.05 24.54 8.57
N THR A 819 -31.36 24.79 7.45
CA THR A 819 -31.64 25.94 6.58
C THR A 819 -31.52 25.53 5.11
N LEU A 820 -32.61 25.73 4.37
CA LEU A 820 -32.64 25.66 2.91
C LEU A 820 -32.90 27.08 2.37
N GLY A 821 -31.95 27.60 1.60
CA GLY A 821 -31.88 29.01 1.20
C GLY A 821 -32.22 29.29 -0.24
#